data_AF-A0A1Y1WTK3-F1
#
_entry.id   AF-A0A1Y1WTK3-F1
#
_cell.length_a   1.000
_cell.length_b   1.000
_cell.length_c   1.000
_cell.angle_alpha   90.00
_cell.angle_beta   90.00
_cell.angle_gamma   90.00
#
_symmetry.space_group_name_H-M   'P 1'
#
loop_
_entity.id
_entity.type
_entity.pdbx_description
1 polymer ?
#
loop_
_entity_poly.entity_id
_entity_poly.type
_entity_poly.pdbx_seq_one_letter_code
_entity_poly.pdbx_strand_id
1 'polypeptide(L)'
;MNLKMIYFFLILYLCIIKRVYSLDIELSIKNDESVLENLADNVSSLINYEKVTLNFNEEIYKIPCTGRNHFNVYNTVIYYSENGTIFDFQELDTSSLYFHFGKNVDNKKLIFKNITFFNYDVNKLYHETYMMFFDYECNYEVTIEFENCVFRDSINSLFHIRYQCRKAIQSSPQVIFKNCKFMNLDRILYMFHADQSEASYNCFNIYFKDCFFKNIKLIGYLNNGNSIFENCYFSGLIGDNRYQSSFLHSHTSGDKITLINSTFEDNYVQFYKPLFYLKDVSLVIKNTFFKNCISSYGYLIYSKSKSFSKSYITVEDSEFENISSLIDGEYNNITVKNTLIHQILNKISVPAFLNSIYSNVLFSNTIFQQISLREKGFFAVEAKYDFEDVVFFNITVNSQAMINNMYNSISFKNCIFEKITCVGDMDNSSIILFNSDNIDNTLNMDNIVIRRCVSNGDLIRIIGKALTINLMNTFVEDNISYGPILNNKILKSKLNIYNSTIINNKNINKIKYGLITNYNDIDIYIKYSTFIKNDNHNNGGLLSFINNDNLKIYIDTTNFENNYSYNGGAIYIYSDPSKNKDIYNINSISNSLELYNTKFIKNKAKYFGGSIYINYNGLNFSKIVNTIFSNNNAYAGGAIYIDNDVKNLILNLKDKNNIKYKDNLSESHGPDFASSPAIISNSINTKKITIESGKSYPITFKLSDAFDQVVYDISKYYPYIEISAIIRKMNDDDENFDYKIFGNTCYFSKGYCKLNDFNVYVEEPVSFNLIYNLENSGNYIEFTNHNVSVTIDDCKKKQIKLYNKNYYYCEEPICKDDCPLGEKATCIKNNNYTVNNKHYNICKCNKGWTGEQCQEKVYINLSYNKYMHTYCFILLLITLGVGIFIYINKDKPIVNDSGYIKIELLIFGICLYYIGLNFNIFTNYCQCLFSVMLKHFGIILIYTIFFIYVITGSELGIDYNKHILTETNSHSSLLQASSYINNRRKFIK
;
A
#
# COMPACT_ATOMS: atom_id res chain seq x y z
N MET A 1 18.12 -88.19 58.28
CA MET A 1 17.88 -87.83 56.86
C MET A 1 18.38 -86.42 56.63
N ASN A 2 19.23 -86.17 55.64
CA ASN A 2 20.05 -84.96 55.59
C ASN A 2 19.24 -83.74 55.08
N LEU A 3 19.19 -82.63 55.84
CA LEU A 3 18.31 -81.49 55.57
C LEU A 3 18.50 -80.90 54.16
N LYS A 4 19.75 -80.93 53.66
CA LYS A 4 20.12 -80.52 52.30
C LYS A 4 19.41 -81.31 51.19
N MET A 5 19.12 -82.60 51.41
CA MET A 5 18.45 -83.43 50.40
C MET A 5 16.97 -83.08 50.26
N ILE A 6 16.29 -82.79 51.38
CA ILE A 6 14.90 -82.32 51.38
C ILE A 6 14.83 -80.95 50.69
N TYR A 7 15.75 -80.03 51.00
CA TYR A 7 15.86 -78.74 50.32
C TYR A 7 16.10 -78.89 48.80
N PHE A 8 16.95 -79.83 48.38
CA PHE A 8 17.18 -80.11 46.96
C PHE A 8 15.93 -80.64 46.26
N PHE A 9 15.21 -81.60 46.85
CA PHE A 9 13.95 -82.10 46.28
C PHE A 9 12.85 -81.03 46.28
N LEU A 10 12.78 -80.16 47.30
CA LEU A 10 11.82 -79.07 47.32
C LEU A 10 12.12 -78.04 46.23
N ILE A 11 13.40 -77.67 46.03
CA ILE A 11 13.83 -76.80 44.93
C ILE A 11 13.57 -77.46 43.58
N LEU A 12 13.89 -78.74 43.40
CA LEU A 12 13.63 -79.46 42.16
C LEU A 12 12.12 -79.53 41.85
N TYR A 13 11.29 -79.80 42.85
CA TYR A 13 9.84 -79.80 42.75
C TYR A 13 9.29 -78.41 42.40
N LEU A 14 9.79 -77.35 43.05
CA LEU A 14 9.47 -75.95 42.71
C LEU A 14 9.95 -75.56 41.30
N CYS A 15 11.08 -76.06 40.83
CA CYS A 15 11.58 -75.87 39.46
C CYS A 15 10.72 -76.61 38.43
N ILE A 16 10.28 -77.84 38.73
CA ILE A 16 9.37 -78.62 37.87
C ILE A 16 8.01 -77.94 37.82
N ILE A 17 7.45 -77.54 38.97
CA ILE A 17 6.24 -76.72 39.07
C ILE A 17 6.38 -75.46 38.22
N LYS A 18 7.44 -74.66 38.42
CA LYS A 18 7.67 -73.43 37.66
C LYS A 18 7.76 -73.68 36.15
N ARG A 19 8.34 -74.81 35.73
CA ARG A 19 8.47 -75.22 34.32
C ARG A 19 7.16 -75.75 33.71
N VAL A 20 6.26 -76.31 34.52
CA VAL A 20 4.92 -76.74 34.09
C VAL A 20 3.98 -75.53 33.99
N TYR A 21 4.10 -74.54 34.89
CA TYR A 21 3.36 -73.28 34.82
C TYR A 21 3.92 -72.28 33.78
N SER A 22 5.06 -72.57 33.16
CA SER A 22 5.63 -71.81 32.03
C SER A 22 5.47 -72.54 30.68
N LEU A 23 4.38 -73.30 30.52
CA LEU A 23 4.07 -73.96 29.25
C LEU A 23 3.34 -72.98 28.31
N ASP A 24 3.87 -72.84 27.10
CA ASP A 24 3.15 -72.31 25.94
C ASP A 24 2.18 -73.40 25.43
N ILE A 25 0.92 -73.05 25.15
CA ILE A 25 -0.04 -73.93 24.48
C ILE A 25 -0.41 -73.40 23.09
N GLU A 26 -0.50 -74.27 22.10
CA GLU A 26 -1.01 -73.96 20.76
C GLU A 26 -2.27 -74.80 20.46
N LEU A 27 -3.32 -74.14 19.96
CA LEU A 27 -4.61 -74.73 19.63
C LEU A 27 -4.98 -74.40 18.18
N SER A 28 -5.13 -75.42 17.34
CA SER A 28 -5.69 -75.23 15.99
C SER A 28 -7.21 -75.11 16.09
N ILE A 29 -7.76 -73.97 15.68
CA ILE A 29 -9.19 -73.69 15.70
C ILE A 29 -9.82 -74.15 14.37
N LYS A 30 -10.91 -74.90 14.45
CA LYS A 30 -11.73 -75.28 13.29
C LYS A 30 -12.87 -74.28 13.10
N ASN A 31 -13.28 -74.05 11.86
CA ASN A 31 -14.44 -73.22 11.51
C ASN A 31 -15.74 -73.99 11.73
N ASP A 32 -15.99 -74.35 13.00
CA ASP A 32 -17.22 -74.95 13.47
C ASP A 32 -17.96 -73.93 14.34
N GLU A 33 -19.24 -73.70 14.07
CA GLU A 33 -20.05 -72.68 14.74
C GLU A 33 -20.08 -72.88 16.26
N SER A 34 -20.18 -74.13 16.73
CA SER A 34 -20.19 -74.44 18.17
C SER A 34 -18.81 -74.25 18.82
N VAL A 35 -17.72 -74.45 18.08
CA VAL A 35 -16.35 -74.14 18.54
C VAL A 35 -16.15 -72.64 18.66
N LEU A 36 -16.66 -71.86 17.70
CA LEU A 36 -16.55 -70.39 17.71
C LEU A 36 -17.46 -69.74 18.76
N GLU A 37 -18.69 -70.22 18.96
CA GLU A 37 -19.61 -69.71 20.00
C GLU A 37 -19.03 -69.85 21.42
N ASN A 38 -18.27 -70.92 21.65
CA ASN A 38 -17.62 -71.22 22.93
C ASN A 38 -16.15 -70.78 22.97
N LEU A 39 -15.63 -70.11 21.93
CA LEU A 39 -14.21 -69.77 21.83
C LEU A 39 -13.73 -68.91 23.01
N ALA A 40 -14.51 -67.93 23.43
CA ALA A 40 -14.10 -67.04 24.53
C ALA A 40 -14.13 -67.73 25.90
N ASP A 41 -15.14 -68.58 26.17
CA ASP A 41 -15.19 -69.40 27.39
C ASP A 41 -14.02 -70.40 27.41
N ASN A 42 -13.72 -71.04 26.27
CA ASN A 42 -12.58 -71.95 26.10
C ASN A 42 -11.24 -71.24 26.34
N VAL A 43 -10.98 -70.10 25.70
CA VAL A 43 -9.74 -69.32 25.89
C VAL A 43 -9.64 -68.79 27.32
N SER A 44 -10.73 -68.29 27.89
CA SER A 44 -10.78 -67.80 29.27
C SER A 44 -10.53 -68.90 30.32
N SER A 45 -10.75 -70.18 29.98
CA SER A 45 -10.45 -71.31 30.88
C SER A 45 -8.95 -71.62 31.00
N LEU A 46 -8.12 -71.14 30.06
CA LEU A 46 -6.69 -71.45 29.97
C LEU A 46 -5.80 -70.58 30.89
N ILE A 47 -6.35 -70.10 32.01
CA ILE A 47 -5.72 -69.14 32.95
C ILE A 47 -4.35 -69.61 33.46
N ASN A 48 -4.09 -70.93 33.53
CA ASN A 48 -2.86 -71.47 34.10
C ASN A 48 -1.63 -71.47 33.16
N TYR A 49 -1.77 -71.10 31.88
CA TYR A 49 -0.68 -71.11 30.90
C TYR A 49 -0.06 -69.72 30.73
N GLU A 50 1.26 -69.60 30.60
CA GLU A 50 1.89 -68.28 30.43
C GLU A 50 1.49 -67.60 29.10
N LYS A 51 1.30 -68.43 28.06
CA LYS A 51 1.00 -68.01 26.70
C LYS A 51 0.09 -69.03 25.99
N VAL A 52 -0.91 -68.53 25.27
CA VAL A 52 -1.89 -69.28 24.49
C VAL A 52 -1.81 -68.81 23.03
N THR A 53 -1.57 -69.72 22.10
CA THR A 53 -1.57 -69.45 20.65
C THR A 53 -2.75 -70.16 20.01
N LEU A 54 -3.55 -69.42 19.25
CA LEU A 54 -4.75 -69.86 18.58
C LEU A 54 -4.48 -69.77 17.07
N ASN A 55 -4.37 -70.92 16.43
CA ASN A 55 -3.96 -71.05 15.04
C ASN A 55 -5.18 -71.27 14.13
N PHE A 56 -5.43 -70.30 13.25
CA PHE A 56 -6.59 -70.22 12.35
C PHE A 56 -6.13 -70.57 10.93
N ASN A 57 -6.20 -71.86 10.60
CA ASN A 57 -5.67 -72.44 9.37
C ASN A 57 -6.65 -72.43 8.18
N GLU A 58 -7.92 -72.11 8.41
CA GLU A 58 -8.95 -72.03 7.35
C GLU A 58 -9.06 -70.61 6.77
N GLU A 59 -9.55 -70.49 5.53
CA GLU A 59 -9.58 -69.22 4.79
C GLU A 59 -10.54 -68.18 5.41
N ILE A 60 -11.69 -68.64 5.93
CA ILE A 60 -12.76 -67.80 6.48
C ILE A 60 -13.28 -68.45 7.77
N TYR A 61 -13.42 -67.66 8.83
CA TYR A 61 -14.14 -67.99 10.07
C TYR A 61 -15.30 -67.01 10.24
N LYS A 62 -16.51 -67.56 10.42
CA LYS A 62 -17.71 -66.74 10.65
C LYS A 62 -17.89 -66.47 12.13
N ILE A 63 -17.79 -65.21 12.53
CA ILE A 63 -17.92 -64.84 13.94
C ILE A 63 -19.40 -64.93 14.35
N PRO A 64 -19.75 -65.77 15.33
CA PRO A 64 -21.15 -66.01 15.68
C PRO A 64 -21.76 -64.81 16.40
N CYS A 65 -23.01 -64.54 16.09
CA CYS A 65 -23.80 -63.42 16.62
C CYS A 65 -24.56 -63.77 17.92
N THR A 66 -24.58 -65.07 18.27
CA THR A 66 -25.15 -65.69 19.47
C THR A 66 -24.10 -66.03 20.54
N GLY A 67 -22.82 -66.03 20.16
CA GLY A 67 -21.70 -66.45 21.01
C GLY A 67 -21.45 -65.54 22.20
N ARG A 68 -20.92 -66.10 23.29
CA ARG A 68 -20.41 -65.33 24.42
C ARG A 68 -19.03 -64.78 24.08
N ASN A 69 -18.96 -63.75 23.25
CA ASN A 69 -17.69 -63.21 22.75
C ASN A 69 -16.92 -62.36 23.81
N HIS A 70 -16.93 -62.77 25.09
CA HIS A 70 -16.28 -62.10 26.22
C HIS A 70 -15.04 -62.89 26.70
N PHE A 71 -13.86 -62.44 26.29
CA PHE A 71 -12.57 -63.01 26.61
C PHE A 71 -12.00 -62.36 27.88
N ASN A 72 -11.77 -63.17 28.93
CA ASN A 72 -11.04 -62.72 30.11
C ASN A 72 -9.53 -62.98 29.89
N VAL A 73 -8.77 -61.91 29.66
CA VAL A 73 -7.34 -62.01 29.31
C VAL A 73 -6.52 -61.94 30.58
N TYR A 74 -5.96 -63.08 30.98
CA TYR A 74 -5.01 -63.20 32.11
C TYR A 74 -3.56 -63.42 31.65
N ASN A 75 -3.40 -63.91 30.41
CA ASN A 75 -2.18 -64.49 29.88
C ASN A 75 -1.82 -63.83 28.54
N THR A 76 -0.66 -64.15 27.98
CA THR A 76 -0.36 -63.71 26.61
C THR A 76 -1.18 -64.55 25.62
N VAL A 77 -2.06 -63.94 24.84
CA VAL A 77 -2.91 -64.63 23.85
C VAL A 77 -2.54 -64.17 22.45
N ILE A 78 -2.31 -65.12 21.53
CA ILE A 78 -1.91 -64.86 20.14
C ILE A 78 -2.93 -65.50 19.20
N TYR A 79 -3.65 -64.70 18.43
CA TYR A 79 -4.50 -65.11 17.31
C TYR A 79 -3.64 -65.03 16.05
N TYR A 80 -3.41 -66.16 15.38
CA TYR A 80 -2.46 -66.28 14.29
C TYR A 80 -3.03 -67.09 13.11
N SER A 81 -2.65 -66.70 11.89
CA SER A 81 -2.83 -67.52 10.70
C SER A 81 -1.54 -67.49 9.87
N GLU A 82 -1.07 -68.65 9.40
CA GLU A 82 0.12 -68.72 8.54
C GLU A 82 -0.18 -68.21 7.12
N ASN A 83 -1.27 -68.69 6.53
CA ASN A 83 -1.70 -68.34 5.16
C ASN A 83 -2.50 -67.04 5.08
N GLY A 84 -2.91 -66.51 6.23
CA GLY A 84 -3.90 -65.44 6.33
C GLY A 84 -5.32 -66.00 6.39
N THR A 85 -6.18 -65.36 7.18
CA THR A 85 -7.57 -65.78 7.37
C THR A 85 -8.52 -64.58 7.45
N ILE A 86 -9.80 -64.78 7.18
CA ILE A 86 -10.86 -63.76 7.26
C ILE A 86 -11.77 -64.06 8.44
N PHE A 87 -11.88 -63.11 9.38
CA PHE A 87 -12.94 -63.08 10.39
C PHE A 87 -14.11 -62.27 9.82
N ASP A 88 -15.17 -62.96 9.39
CA ASP A 88 -16.38 -62.39 8.83
C ASP A 88 -17.42 -62.16 9.94
N PHE A 89 -17.80 -60.91 10.16
CA PHE A 89 -18.75 -60.48 11.19
C PHE A 89 -20.22 -60.50 10.73
N GLN A 90 -20.46 -60.87 9.47
CA GLN A 90 -21.77 -61.22 8.90
C GLN A 90 -22.82 -60.08 8.88
N GLU A 91 -22.41 -58.81 8.84
CA GLU A 91 -23.28 -57.62 8.88
C GLU A 91 -24.09 -57.49 10.20
N LEU A 92 -23.55 -57.96 11.32
CA LEU A 92 -24.23 -57.98 12.62
C LEU A 92 -23.48 -57.19 13.71
N ASP A 93 -24.25 -56.49 14.56
CA ASP A 93 -23.75 -55.83 15.77
C ASP A 93 -23.31 -56.83 16.86
N THR A 94 -24.06 -57.93 17.02
CA THR A 94 -23.86 -58.84 18.16
C THR A 94 -22.67 -59.79 18.02
N SER A 95 -21.99 -59.82 16.87
CA SER A 95 -20.73 -60.57 16.65
C SER A 95 -19.49 -59.86 17.23
N SER A 96 -19.67 -58.76 17.98
CA SER A 96 -18.60 -57.97 18.62
C SER A 96 -17.74 -58.79 19.61
N LEU A 97 -16.42 -58.54 19.65
CA LEU A 97 -15.47 -59.22 20.55
C LEU A 97 -15.09 -58.33 21.75
N TYR A 98 -15.29 -58.80 22.97
CA TYR A 98 -14.99 -58.07 24.20
C TYR A 98 -13.79 -58.70 24.93
N PHE A 99 -12.78 -57.90 25.23
CA PHE A 99 -11.58 -58.30 25.95
C PHE A 99 -11.52 -57.57 27.30
N HIS A 100 -11.66 -58.35 28.37
CA HIS A 100 -11.59 -57.87 29.75
C HIS A 100 -10.22 -58.22 30.32
N PHE A 101 -9.40 -57.22 30.62
CA PHE A 101 -8.10 -57.46 31.28
C PHE A 101 -8.31 -57.59 32.79
N GLY A 102 -7.97 -58.76 33.32
CA GLY A 102 -8.15 -59.07 34.74
C GLY A 102 -7.21 -58.30 35.66
N LYS A 103 -7.39 -58.51 36.97
CA LYS A 103 -6.41 -58.06 37.97
C LYS A 103 -5.17 -58.94 37.94
N ASN A 104 -4.00 -58.33 38.12
CA ASN A 104 -2.66 -58.94 38.11
C ASN A 104 -2.14 -59.38 36.72
N VAL A 105 -2.59 -58.73 35.65
CA VAL A 105 -2.26 -59.05 34.25
C VAL A 105 -1.01 -58.28 33.79
N ASP A 106 0.02 -58.30 34.61
CA ASP A 106 1.26 -57.55 34.36
C ASP A 106 2.15 -58.22 33.33
N ASN A 107 2.73 -57.40 32.44
CA ASN A 107 3.59 -57.80 31.32
C ASN A 107 2.94 -58.81 30.36
N LYS A 108 1.63 -58.67 30.07
CA LYS A 108 0.88 -59.57 29.17
C LYS A 108 0.53 -58.94 27.82
N LYS A 109 0.38 -59.78 26.79
CA LYS A 109 0.08 -59.33 25.42
C LYS A 109 -1.14 -60.00 24.79
N LEU A 110 -1.91 -59.24 24.03
CA LEU A 110 -2.96 -59.74 23.14
C LEU A 110 -2.55 -59.45 21.70
N ILE A 111 -2.18 -60.47 20.93
CA ILE A 111 -1.59 -60.32 19.60
C ILE A 111 -2.54 -60.90 18.54
N PHE A 112 -2.80 -60.15 17.47
CA PHE A 112 -3.47 -60.63 16.26
C PHE A 112 -2.48 -60.54 15.09
N LYS A 113 -2.35 -61.61 14.30
CA LYS A 113 -1.36 -61.67 13.22
C LYS A 113 -1.89 -62.32 11.96
N ASN A 114 -1.75 -61.62 10.83
CA ASN A 114 -2.22 -62.03 9.50
C ASN A 114 -3.74 -62.28 9.44
N ILE A 115 -4.56 -61.47 10.12
CA ILE A 115 -6.04 -61.63 10.13
C ILE A 115 -6.71 -60.47 9.38
N THR A 116 -7.69 -60.81 8.53
CA THR A 116 -8.59 -59.86 7.88
C THR A 116 -9.91 -59.80 8.62
N PHE A 117 -10.23 -58.67 9.25
CA PHE A 117 -11.53 -58.41 9.86
C PHE A 117 -12.44 -57.76 8.82
N PHE A 118 -13.60 -58.36 8.58
CA PHE A 118 -14.47 -58.05 7.45
C PHE A 118 -15.93 -57.95 7.88
N ASN A 119 -16.67 -57.03 7.25
CA ASN A 119 -18.13 -57.09 7.19
C ASN A 119 -18.85 -56.92 8.55
N TYR A 120 -18.44 -55.91 9.33
CA TYR A 120 -19.13 -55.51 10.55
C TYR A 120 -20.02 -54.28 10.27
N ASP A 121 -21.34 -54.49 10.20
CA ASP A 121 -22.35 -53.46 9.90
C ASP A 121 -23.45 -53.47 10.98
N VAL A 122 -24.09 -52.32 11.18
CA VAL A 122 -25.28 -52.18 12.00
C VAL A 122 -26.33 -51.37 11.26
N ASN A 123 -27.28 -52.07 10.64
CA ASN A 123 -28.47 -51.51 9.99
C ASN A 123 -29.43 -50.72 10.93
N LYS A 124 -29.04 -50.46 12.20
CA LYS A 124 -29.83 -49.73 13.21
C LYS A 124 -29.17 -48.40 13.58
N LEU A 125 -29.84 -47.31 13.20
CA LEU A 125 -29.39 -45.91 13.29
C LEU A 125 -29.05 -45.33 14.69
N TYR A 126 -29.15 -46.08 15.79
CA TYR A 126 -29.29 -45.50 17.15
C TYR A 126 -28.35 -45.98 18.25
N HIS A 127 -27.48 -46.96 18.02
CA HIS A 127 -26.52 -47.43 19.03
C HIS A 127 -25.08 -47.39 18.52
N GLU A 128 -24.17 -46.89 19.36
CA GLU A 128 -22.74 -46.98 19.09
C GLU A 128 -22.26 -48.39 19.45
N THR A 129 -22.03 -49.19 18.42
CA THR A 129 -21.48 -50.53 18.54
C THR A 129 -20.01 -50.52 18.09
N TYR A 130 -19.29 -51.57 18.49
CA TYR A 130 -17.83 -51.65 18.35
C TYR A 130 -17.43 -53.09 18.04
N MET A 131 -16.78 -53.32 16.91
CA MET A 131 -16.34 -54.66 16.48
C MET A 131 -15.46 -55.34 17.54
N MET A 132 -14.63 -54.56 18.24
CA MET A 132 -13.92 -54.98 19.44
C MET A 132 -14.05 -53.95 20.56
N PHE A 133 -14.18 -54.44 21.78
CA PHE A 133 -14.21 -53.67 23.01
C PHE A 133 -13.08 -54.12 23.94
N PHE A 134 -12.30 -53.19 24.48
CA PHE A 134 -11.25 -53.45 25.45
C PHE A 134 -11.57 -52.68 26.74
N ASP A 135 -11.75 -53.37 27.87
CA ASP A 135 -11.85 -52.74 29.20
C ASP A 135 -10.55 -52.93 29.98
N TYR A 136 -9.94 -51.82 30.42
CA TYR A 136 -8.55 -51.79 30.87
C TYR A 136 -8.35 -50.98 32.16
N GLU A 137 -8.23 -51.66 33.30
CA GLU A 137 -7.73 -51.07 34.55
C GLU A 137 -6.19 -50.88 34.42
N CYS A 138 -5.72 -49.63 34.29
CA CYS A 138 -4.32 -49.30 33.97
C CYS A 138 -3.35 -49.41 35.15
N ASN A 139 -3.50 -50.44 36.00
CA ASN A 139 -2.59 -50.73 37.12
C ASN A 139 -1.49 -51.73 36.75
N TYR A 140 -1.41 -52.15 35.49
CA TYR A 140 -0.58 -53.25 34.98
C TYR A 140 0.05 -52.88 33.63
N GLU A 141 1.12 -53.55 33.22
CA GLU A 141 1.72 -53.38 31.90
C GLU A 141 1.08 -54.35 30.88
N VAL A 142 0.32 -53.84 29.91
CA VAL A 142 -0.39 -54.63 28.88
C VAL A 142 -0.12 -54.06 27.49
N THR A 143 -0.01 -54.94 26.49
CA THR A 143 0.12 -54.55 25.07
C THR A 143 -0.85 -55.33 24.18
N ILE A 144 -1.66 -54.63 23.40
CA ILE A 144 -2.48 -55.19 22.32
C ILE A 144 -1.73 -54.93 21.01
N GLU A 145 -1.39 -55.97 20.25
CA GLU A 145 -0.64 -55.85 19.00
C GLU A 145 -1.41 -56.43 17.81
N PHE A 146 -1.44 -55.71 16.69
CA PHE A 146 -1.96 -56.17 15.41
C PHE A 146 -0.82 -56.14 14.38
N GLU A 147 -0.50 -57.27 13.78
CA GLU A 147 0.60 -57.42 12.80
C GLU A 147 0.07 -57.92 11.46
N ASN A 148 0.29 -57.17 10.37
CA ASN A 148 -0.17 -57.50 9.02
C ASN A 148 -1.69 -57.70 8.90
N CYS A 149 -2.49 -57.08 9.78
CA CYS A 149 -3.94 -57.24 9.77
C CYS A 149 -4.62 -56.30 8.76
N VAL A 150 -5.76 -56.73 8.23
CA VAL A 150 -6.60 -55.94 7.31
C VAL A 150 -7.96 -55.73 7.95
N PHE A 151 -8.47 -54.50 7.93
CA PHE A 151 -9.81 -54.15 8.40
C PHE A 151 -10.53 -53.51 7.23
N ARG A 152 -11.62 -54.11 6.76
CA ARG A 152 -12.31 -53.58 5.59
C ARG A 152 -13.82 -53.79 5.58
N ASP A 153 -14.49 -52.87 4.89
CA ASP A 153 -15.90 -52.96 4.54
C ASP A 153 -16.79 -53.11 5.79
N SER A 154 -16.57 -52.23 6.79
CA SER A 154 -17.29 -52.23 8.07
C SER A 154 -17.89 -50.86 8.38
N ILE A 155 -19.21 -50.83 8.56
CA ILE A 155 -20.02 -49.64 8.81
C ILE A 155 -20.30 -49.54 10.31
N ASN A 156 -19.24 -49.36 11.12
CA ASN A 156 -19.32 -48.75 12.46
C ASN A 156 -17.91 -48.45 13.02
N SER A 157 -17.77 -48.33 14.35
CA SER A 157 -16.47 -48.28 15.03
C SER A 157 -15.83 -49.66 15.10
N LEU A 158 -14.53 -49.76 14.78
CA LEU A 158 -13.78 -51.00 14.99
C LEU A 158 -13.41 -51.21 16.46
N PHE A 159 -12.91 -50.19 17.15
CA PHE A 159 -12.34 -50.33 18.49
C PHE A 159 -12.98 -49.37 19.50
N HIS A 160 -13.51 -49.91 20.60
CA HIS A 160 -13.72 -49.17 21.84
C HIS A 160 -12.60 -49.53 22.81
N ILE A 161 -11.85 -48.53 23.27
CA ILE A 161 -10.87 -48.69 24.34
C ILE A 161 -11.35 -47.87 25.54
N ARG A 162 -11.87 -48.57 26.55
CA ARG A 162 -12.22 -48.01 27.84
C ARG A 162 -11.07 -48.28 28.81
N TYR A 163 -10.59 -47.24 29.49
CA TYR A 163 -9.43 -47.37 30.36
C TYR A 163 -9.49 -46.44 31.59
N GLN A 164 -8.80 -46.80 32.67
CA GLN A 164 -8.74 -45.97 33.89
C GLN A 164 -7.33 -45.95 34.48
N CYS A 165 -6.74 -44.75 34.56
CA CYS A 165 -5.36 -44.55 34.97
C CYS A 165 -5.12 -43.24 35.73
N ARG A 166 -4.26 -43.30 36.76
CA ARG A 166 -3.80 -42.11 37.51
C ARG A 166 -2.38 -41.66 37.15
N LYS A 167 -1.52 -42.57 36.67
CA LYS A 167 -0.11 -42.31 36.32
C LYS A 167 0.35 -43.31 35.27
N ALA A 168 1.13 -42.86 34.28
CA ALA A 168 1.74 -43.76 33.31
C ALA A 168 2.61 -44.81 34.01
N ILE A 169 2.34 -46.09 33.73
CA ILE A 169 3.05 -47.23 34.33
C ILE A 169 4.12 -47.76 33.37
N GLN A 170 3.74 -48.05 32.12
CA GLN A 170 4.67 -48.44 31.04
C GLN A 170 5.04 -47.26 30.14
N SER A 171 6.22 -47.35 29.52
CA SER A 171 6.68 -46.43 28.47
C SER A 171 6.36 -46.88 27.04
N SER A 172 6.06 -48.17 26.85
CA SER A 172 5.62 -48.75 25.58
C SER A 172 4.16 -48.38 25.26
N PRO A 173 3.76 -48.30 23.98
CA PRO A 173 2.36 -48.13 23.61
C PRO A 173 1.51 -49.33 24.05
N GLN A 174 0.32 -49.05 24.57
CA GLN A 174 -0.65 -50.04 25.01
C GLN A 174 -1.34 -50.73 23.82
N VAL A 175 -1.47 -50.04 22.69
CA VAL A 175 -1.99 -50.62 21.44
C VAL A 175 -1.04 -50.30 20.29
N ILE A 176 -0.67 -51.32 19.52
CA ILE A 176 0.27 -51.23 18.41
C ILE A 176 -0.34 -51.87 17.16
N PHE A 177 -0.38 -51.13 16.05
CA PHE A 177 -0.71 -51.63 14.73
C PHE A 177 0.54 -51.56 13.86
N LYS A 178 0.99 -52.69 13.29
CA LYS A 178 2.16 -52.78 12.41
C LYS A 178 1.75 -53.32 11.05
N ASN A 179 2.08 -52.60 9.98
CA ASN A 179 1.78 -53.01 8.59
C ASN A 179 0.29 -53.36 8.37
N CYS A 180 -0.61 -52.63 9.04
CA CYS A 180 -2.05 -52.88 8.97
C CYS A 180 -2.73 -52.03 7.89
N LYS A 181 -3.83 -52.53 7.34
CA LYS A 181 -4.63 -51.83 6.30
C LYS A 181 -6.05 -51.58 6.79
N PHE A 182 -6.54 -50.37 6.58
CA PHE A 182 -7.87 -49.90 6.96
C PHE A 182 -8.56 -49.36 5.71
N MET A 183 -9.67 -49.96 5.28
CA MET A 183 -10.29 -49.67 3.98
C MET A 183 -11.82 -49.64 4.04
N ASN A 184 -12.46 -48.58 3.53
CA ASN A 184 -13.93 -48.45 3.48
C ASN A 184 -14.57 -48.62 4.88
N LEU A 185 -14.17 -47.77 5.82
CA LEU A 185 -14.60 -47.85 7.22
C LEU A 185 -15.28 -46.55 7.67
N ASP A 186 -16.29 -46.69 8.52
CA ASP A 186 -16.88 -45.53 9.18
C ASP A 186 -15.94 -44.95 10.24
N ARG A 187 -15.60 -45.75 11.27
CA ARG A 187 -14.80 -45.29 12.40
C ARG A 187 -13.78 -46.35 12.79
N ILE A 188 -12.52 -45.99 13.02
CA ILE A 188 -11.52 -46.95 13.51
C ILE A 188 -11.52 -47.00 15.03
N LEU A 189 -11.40 -45.85 15.70
CA LEU A 189 -11.04 -45.78 17.11
C LEU A 189 -11.97 -44.89 17.94
N TYR A 190 -12.41 -45.39 19.09
CA TYR A 190 -13.04 -44.62 20.15
C TYR A 190 -12.35 -44.90 21.49
N MET A 191 -11.57 -43.92 21.98
CA MET A 191 -10.89 -43.99 23.28
C MET A 191 -11.69 -43.24 24.34
N PHE A 192 -11.83 -43.83 25.52
CA PHE A 192 -12.55 -43.24 26.65
C PHE A 192 -11.87 -43.53 27.99
N HIS A 193 -11.34 -42.49 28.63
CA HIS A 193 -10.88 -42.58 30.02
C HIS A 193 -12.08 -42.52 30.99
N ALA A 194 -12.23 -43.53 31.83
CA ALA A 194 -13.40 -43.74 32.68
C ALA A 194 -13.51 -42.74 33.85
N ASP A 195 -12.40 -42.18 34.31
CA ASP A 195 -12.33 -41.21 35.42
C ASP A 195 -11.78 -39.87 34.92
N GLN A 196 -12.66 -38.93 34.58
CA GLN A 196 -12.24 -37.64 34.00
C GLN A 196 -11.61 -36.68 35.01
N SER A 197 -11.78 -36.93 36.32
CA SER A 197 -11.30 -36.08 37.40
C SER A 197 -9.80 -36.25 37.70
N GLU A 198 -9.29 -37.47 37.53
CA GLU A 198 -7.93 -37.85 37.95
C GLU A 198 -7.06 -38.38 36.78
N ALA A 199 -7.52 -38.19 35.54
CA ALA A 199 -6.85 -38.70 34.35
C ALA A 199 -5.44 -38.11 34.14
N SER A 200 -4.45 -38.99 33.98
CA SER A 200 -3.15 -38.62 33.42
C SER A 200 -3.10 -38.97 31.94
N TYR A 201 -3.05 -37.96 31.08
CA TYR A 201 -3.02 -38.09 29.62
C TYR A 201 -1.85 -38.92 29.06
N ASN A 202 -0.76 -39.08 29.83
CA ASN A 202 0.38 -39.92 29.46
C ASN A 202 0.15 -41.43 29.68
N CYS A 203 -0.99 -41.82 30.25
CA CYS A 203 -1.27 -43.20 30.65
C CYS A 203 -1.50 -44.18 29.51
N PHE A 204 -1.97 -43.70 28.35
CA PHE A 204 -2.39 -44.58 27.27
C PHE A 204 -1.94 -44.02 25.92
N ASN A 205 -1.15 -44.80 25.21
CA ASN A 205 -0.57 -44.45 23.93
C ASN A 205 -0.94 -45.52 22.89
N ILE A 206 -1.42 -45.08 21.73
CA ILE A 206 -1.66 -45.93 20.56
C ILE A 206 -0.63 -45.60 19.49
N TYR A 207 -0.07 -46.62 18.85
CA TYR A 207 0.96 -46.51 17.84
C TYR A 207 0.57 -47.25 16.56
N PHE A 208 0.41 -46.51 15.48
CA PHE A 208 0.24 -47.02 14.13
C PHE A 208 1.59 -46.89 13.40
N LYS A 209 2.09 -47.99 12.88
CA LYS A 209 3.36 -48.06 12.17
C LYS A 209 3.19 -48.76 10.82
N ASP A 210 3.72 -48.16 9.76
CA ASP A 210 3.69 -48.72 8.40
C ASP A 210 2.25 -49.00 7.90
N CYS A 211 1.26 -48.24 8.38
CA CYS A 211 -0.17 -48.51 8.16
C CYS A 211 -0.77 -47.73 6.98
N PHE A 212 -1.74 -48.33 6.30
CA PHE A 212 -2.43 -47.76 5.14
C PHE A 212 -3.92 -47.54 5.43
N PHE A 213 -4.42 -46.34 5.13
CA PHE A 213 -5.78 -45.91 5.42
C PHE A 213 -6.44 -45.37 4.14
N LYS A 214 -7.57 -45.94 3.75
CA LYS A 214 -8.30 -45.55 2.53
C LYS A 214 -9.81 -45.49 2.75
N ASN A 215 -10.45 -44.43 2.27
CA ASN A 215 -11.91 -44.26 2.32
C ASN A 215 -12.46 -44.40 3.75
N ILE A 216 -11.94 -43.59 4.68
CA ILE A 216 -12.35 -43.59 6.10
C ILE A 216 -13.18 -42.33 6.39
N LYS A 217 -14.30 -42.45 7.11
CA LYS A 217 -15.06 -41.26 7.55
C LYS A 217 -14.40 -40.57 8.74
N LEU A 218 -13.90 -41.33 9.72
CA LEU A 218 -13.17 -40.83 10.90
C LEU A 218 -12.11 -41.85 11.37
N ILE A 219 -10.86 -41.42 11.61
CA ILE A 219 -9.86 -42.29 12.25
C ILE A 219 -10.22 -42.51 13.72
N GLY A 220 -10.50 -41.45 14.49
CA GLY A 220 -11.06 -41.68 15.82
C GLY A 220 -11.35 -40.48 16.73
N TYR A 221 -11.83 -40.84 17.92
CA TYR A 221 -12.11 -39.96 19.04
C TYR A 221 -11.13 -40.25 20.18
N LEU A 222 -10.45 -39.21 20.68
CA LEU A 222 -9.50 -39.26 21.79
C LEU A 222 -10.06 -38.53 23.02
N ASN A 223 -9.86 -39.14 24.18
CA ASN A 223 -10.30 -38.64 25.48
C ASN A 223 -9.30 -39.10 26.56
N ASN A 224 -8.31 -38.24 26.85
CA ASN A 224 -7.18 -38.39 27.78
C ASN A 224 -6.08 -39.39 27.36
N GLY A 225 -5.66 -39.37 26.08
CA GLY A 225 -4.64 -40.29 25.59
C GLY A 225 -3.87 -39.81 24.36
N ASN A 226 -2.81 -40.54 24.03
CA ASN A 226 -1.87 -40.18 22.97
C ASN A 226 -1.98 -41.10 21.75
N SER A 227 -1.74 -40.55 20.57
CA SER A 227 -1.68 -41.30 19.31
C SER A 227 -0.43 -40.93 18.50
N ILE A 228 0.24 -41.95 17.96
CA ILE A 228 1.45 -41.83 17.14
C ILE A 228 1.20 -42.57 15.83
N PHE A 229 1.43 -41.90 14.71
CA PHE A 229 1.36 -42.46 13.36
C PHE A 229 2.73 -42.30 12.70
N GLU A 230 3.40 -43.39 12.42
CA GLU A 230 4.74 -43.42 11.82
C GLU A 230 4.71 -44.16 10.48
N ASN A 231 5.26 -43.56 9.43
CA ASN A 231 5.30 -44.13 8.08
C ASN A 231 3.92 -44.58 7.56
N CYS A 232 2.88 -43.77 7.84
CA CYS A 232 1.50 -44.08 7.51
C CYS A 232 1.03 -43.33 6.26
N TYR A 233 0.11 -43.93 5.49
CA TYR A 233 -0.46 -43.33 4.29
C TYR A 233 -1.98 -43.18 4.41
N PHE A 234 -2.52 -41.99 4.12
CA PHE A 234 -3.93 -41.63 4.28
C PHE A 234 -4.51 -41.04 2.99
N SER A 235 -5.58 -41.64 2.46
CA SER A 235 -6.26 -41.14 1.26
C SER A 235 -7.78 -41.33 1.30
N GLY A 236 -8.53 -40.43 0.66
CA GLY A 236 -9.98 -40.50 0.62
C GLY A 236 -10.68 -40.31 1.97
N LEU A 237 -10.13 -39.49 2.87
CA LEU A 237 -10.82 -39.10 4.12
C LEU A 237 -12.03 -38.22 3.81
N ILE A 238 -13.22 -38.62 4.28
CA ILE A 238 -14.51 -38.00 3.89
C ILE A 238 -15.11 -37.14 5.01
N GLY A 239 -15.03 -37.58 6.26
CA GLY A 239 -15.73 -36.98 7.40
C GLY A 239 -17.00 -37.71 7.83
N ASP A 240 -17.28 -37.62 9.13
CA ASP A 240 -18.48 -38.17 9.79
C ASP A 240 -19.42 -37.03 10.21
N ASN A 241 -20.73 -37.25 10.16
CA ASN A 241 -21.72 -36.23 10.51
C ASN A 241 -21.89 -36.01 12.02
N ARG A 242 -21.60 -37.02 12.85
CA ARG A 242 -21.72 -37.00 14.33
C ARG A 242 -20.59 -36.20 14.99
N TYR A 243 -19.38 -36.30 14.45
CA TYR A 243 -18.18 -35.68 15.03
C TYR A 243 -17.83 -34.34 14.37
N GLN A 244 -16.87 -33.61 14.93
CA GLN A 244 -16.45 -32.29 14.43
C GLN A 244 -15.21 -32.34 13.54
N SER A 245 -14.80 -33.53 13.07
CA SER A 245 -13.61 -33.76 12.25
C SER A 245 -13.72 -35.05 11.41
N SER A 246 -12.70 -35.31 10.59
CA SER A 246 -12.61 -36.47 9.68
C SER A 246 -11.35 -37.33 9.86
N PHE A 247 -10.35 -36.84 10.59
CA PHE A 247 -9.19 -37.61 11.03
C PHE A 247 -9.31 -37.91 12.53
N LEU A 248 -8.99 -36.93 13.38
CA LEU A 248 -9.05 -37.09 14.84
C LEU A 248 -9.84 -35.97 15.51
N HIS A 249 -10.67 -36.39 16.46
CA HIS A 249 -11.43 -35.52 17.34
C HIS A 249 -10.90 -35.67 18.78
N SER A 250 -10.51 -34.57 19.41
CA SER A 250 -10.19 -34.54 20.84
C SER A 250 -10.86 -33.34 21.53
N HIS A 251 -11.29 -33.56 22.78
CA HIS A 251 -11.93 -32.57 23.62
C HIS A 251 -11.28 -32.39 24.99
N THR A 252 -10.20 -33.12 25.28
CA THR A 252 -9.57 -33.20 26.59
C THR A 252 -8.16 -32.66 26.61
N SER A 253 -7.84 -31.94 27.69
CA SER A 253 -6.54 -31.29 27.85
C SER A 253 -5.42 -32.29 28.14
N GLY A 254 -4.35 -32.21 27.35
CA GLY A 254 -3.14 -33.00 27.54
C GLY A 254 -2.95 -34.15 26.55
N ASP A 255 -3.97 -34.48 25.75
CA ASP A 255 -3.82 -35.42 24.63
C ASP A 255 -2.64 -34.99 23.72
N LYS A 256 -1.90 -35.97 23.21
CA LYS A 256 -0.82 -35.74 22.23
C LYS A 256 -1.04 -36.55 20.96
N ILE A 257 -1.05 -35.87 19.82
CA ILE A 257 -1.12 -36.48 18.49
C ILE A 257 0.23 -36.25 17.79
N THR A 258 0.81 -37.30 17.24
CA THR A 258 2.14 -37.26 16.60
C THR A 258 2.09 -37.96 15.25
N LEU A 259 2.44 -37.24 14.17
CA LEU A 259 2.55 -37.73 12.80
C LEU A 259 4.02 -37.66 12.38
N ILE A 260 4.60 -38.77 11.93
CA ILE A 260 6.01 -38.90 11.56
C ILE A 260 6.11 -39.64 10.22
N ASN A 261 6.93 -39.15 9.30
CA ASN A 261 7.24 -39.82 8.02
C ASN A 261 6.00 -40.21 7.19
N SER A 262 4.88 -39.49 7.35
CA SER A 262 3.56 -39.92 6.85
C SER A 262 3.11 -39.12 5.63
N THR A 263 2.14 -39.65 4.88
CA THR A 263 1.61 -39.00 3.67
C THR A 263 0.09 -38.92 3.70
N PHE A 264 -0.44 -37.74 3.42
CA PHE A 264 -1.86 -37.46 3.22
C PHE A 264 -2.06 -37.02 1.77
N GLU A 265 -2.69 -37.85 0.94
CA GLU A 265 -2.89 -37.57 -0.49
C GLU A 265 -4.37 -37.75 -0.90
N ASP A 266 -4.89 -36.77 -1.63
CA ASP A 266 -6.26 -36.74 -2.19
C ASP A 266 -7.35 -36.92 -1.12
N ASN A 267 -7.32 -36.06 -0.09
CA ASN A 267 -8.26 -36.07 1.02
C ASN A 267 -9.25 -34.90 0.90
N TYR A 268 -10.48 -35.19 0.45
CA TYR A 268 -11.54 -34.21 0.17
C TYR A 268 -12.64 -34.27 1.23
N VAL A 269 -12.44 -33.55 2.34
CA VAL A 269 -13.32 -33.59 3.51
C VAL A 269 -14.62 -32.83 3.27
N GLN A 270 -15.73 -33.57 3.33
CA GLN A 270 -17.09 -33.10 3.11
C GLN A 270 -17.73 -32.64 4.45
N PHE A 271 -19.05 -32.43 4.44
CA PHE A 271 -19.88 -32.15 5.62
C PHE A 271 -19.50 -30.92 6.47
N TYR A 272 -18.72 -29.97 5.93
CA TYR A 272 -18.17 -28.84 6.67
C TYR A 272 -17.46 -29.29 7.96
N LYS A 273 -16.38 -30.07 7.80
CA LYS A 273 -15.52 -30.58 8.89
C LYS A 273 -14.02 -30.39 8.57
N PRO A 274 -13.15 -30.04 9.53
CA PRO A 274 -11.70 -30.15 9.39
C PRO A 274 -11.21 -31.62 9.36
N LEU A 275 -9.93 -31.82 9.06
CA LEU A 275 -9.24 -33.09 9.37
C LEU A 275 -9.12 -33.28 10.89
N PHE A 276 -8.66 -32.25 11.62
CA PHE A 276 -8.43 -32.31 13.06
C PHE A 276 -9.36 -31.35 13.80
N TYR A 277 -9.96 -31.81 14.90
CA TYR A 277 -10.64 -30.94 15.85
C TYR A 277 -10.05 -31.14 17.24
N LEU A 278 -9.36 -30.12 17.75
CA LEU A 278 -8.48 -30.22 18.91
C LEU A 278 -8.84 -29.18 19.99
N LYS A 279 -8.91 -29.59 21.25
CA LYS A 279 -9.04 -28.70 22.41
C LYS A 279 -7.99 -29.01 23.48
N ASP A 280 -7.13 -28.04 23.79
CA ASP A 280 -6.03 -28.20 24.76
C ASP A 280 -5.09 -29.41 24.45
N VAL A 281 -4.85 -29.68 23.15
CA VAL A 281 -4.04 -30.82 22.63
C VAL A 281 -2.67 -30.35 22.16
N SER A 282 -1.67 -31.23 22.25
CA SER A 282 -0.39 -31.08 21.54
C SER A 282 -0.40 -31.87 20.22
N LEU A 283 -0.14 -31.19 19.10
CA LEU A 283 -0.03 -31.80 17.78
C LEU A 283 1.42 -31.65 17.26
N VAL A 284 2.04 -32.76 16.89
CA VAL A 284 3.36 -32.79 16.26
C VAL A 284 3.21 -33.40 14.86
N ILE A 285 3.67 -32.69 13.84
CA ILE A 285 3.74 -33.13 12.45
C ILE A 285 5.22 -33.04 12.04
N LYS A 286 5.83 -34.16 11.67
CA LYS A 286 7.25 -34.21 11.30
C LYS A 286 7.48 -35.02 10.04
N ASN A 287 8.29 -34.48 9.11
CA ASN A 287 8.63 -35.14 7.85
C ASN A 287 7.40 -35.74 7.15
N THR A 288 6.33 -34.95 7.05
CA THR A 288 5.00 -35.42 6.60
C THR A 288 4.57 -34.61 5.38
N PHE A 289 4.01 -35.28 4.37
CA PHE A 289 3.55 -34.66 3.14
C PHE A 289 2.02 -34.57 3.10
N PHE A 290 1.48 -33.39 2.80
CA PHE A 290 0.06 -33.16 2.56
C PHE A 290 -0.14 -32.64 1.14
N LYS A 291 -0.87 -33.40 0.33
CA LYS A 291 -1.16 -33.08 -1.07
C LYS A 291 -2.65 -33.19 -1.35
N ASN A 292 -3.21 -32.19 -2.03
CA ASN A 292 -4.64 -32.14 -2.39
C ASN A 292 -5.58 -32.35 -1.19
N CYS A 293 -5.15 -31.92 0.01
CA CYS A 293 -5.95 -32.04 1.22
C CYS A 293 -6.86 -30.81 1.35
N ILE A 294 -8.14 -30.97 1.02
CA ILE A 294 -9.11 -29.88 0.93
C ILE A 294 -10.29 -30.19 1.87
N SER A 295 -10.66 -29.21 2.69
CA SER A 295 -11.85 -29.27 3.54
C SER A 295 -12.90 -28.24 3.10
N SER A 296 -14.15 -28.68 3.04
CA SER A 296 -15.31 -27.79 2.85
C SER A 296 -15.54 -26.80 4.00
N TYR A 297 -14.91 -26.97 5.17
CA TYR A 297 -14.89 -25.95 6.23
C TYR A 297 -14.04 -24.74 5.82
N GLY A 298 -12.97 -24.97 5.05
CA GLY A 298 -11.97 -23.96 4.69
C GLY A 298 -10.60 -24.21 5.29
N TYR A 299 -10.48 -25.08 6.28
CA TYR A 299 -9.22 -25.39 6.96
C TYR A 299 -9.08 -26.87 7.35
N LEU A 300 -7.83 -27.30 7.59
CA LEU A 300 -7.49 -28.69 7.94
C LEU A 300 -7.47 -28.96 9.44
N ILE A 301 -7.00 -28.02 10.26
CA ILE A 301 -6.86 -28.18 11.72
C ILE A 301 -7.66 -27.09 12.42
N TYR A 302 -8.66 -27.47 13.22
CA TYR A 302 -9.20 -26.59 14.26
C TYR A 302 -8.47 -26.86 15.58
N SER A 303 -7.90 -25.83 16.20
CA SER A 303 -7.29 -25.94 17.53
C SER A 303 -7.66 -24.77 18.43
N LYS A 304 -8.18 -25.07 19.61
CA LYS A 304 -8.56 -24.08 20.62
C LYS A 304 -7.98 -24.44 21.98
N SER A 305 -7.30 -23.51 22.63
CA SER A 305 -6.85 -23.70 24.01
C SER A 305 -7.53 -22.76 24.99
N LYS A 306 -7.58 -23.17 26.26
CA LYS A 306 -7.93 -22.29 27.40
C LYS A 306 -6.75 -21.41 27.84
N SER A 307 -5.52 -21.75 27.46
CA SER A 307 -4.31 -21.02 27.86
C SER A 307 -3.10 -21.42 27.00
N PHE A 308 -2.30 -20.46 26.56
CA PHE A 308 -1.07 -20.68 25.76
C PHE A 308 -0.19 -21.86 26.21
N SER A 309 -0.09 -22.13 27.51
CA SER A 309 0.74 -23.21 28.05
C SER A 309 0.23 -24.64 27.81
N LYS A 310 -0.92 -24.84 27.15
CA LYS A 310 -1.57 -26.15 27.00
C LYS A 310 -1.69 -26.67 25.58
N SER A 311 -1.69 -25.81 24.56
CA SER A 311 -1.73 -26.25 23.16
C SER A 311 -0.48 -25.82 22.41
N TYR A 312 0.22 -26.83 21.89
CA TYR A 312 1.43 -26.69 21.10
C TYR A 312 1.24 -27.42 19.78
N ILE A 313 1.31 -26.69 18.68
CA ILE A 313 1.30 -27.25 17.33
C ILE A 313 2.68 -27.06 16.73
N THR A 314 3.38 -28.17 16.49
CA THR A 314 4.73 -28.21 15.93
C THR A 314 4.67 -28.88 14.57
N VAL A 315 5.14 -28.19 13.53
CA VAL A 315 5.26 -28.69 12.16
C VAL A 315 6.73 -28.57 11.77
N GLU A 316 7.40 -29.68 11.48
CA GLU A 316 8.82 -29.73 11.15
C GLU A 316 9.09 -30.55 9.89
N ASP A 317 10.04 -30.12 9.07
CA ASP A 317 10.59 -30.87 7.94
C ASP A 317 9.50 -31.34 6.93
N SER A 318 8.38 -30.63 6.82
CA SER A 318 7.14 -31.10 6.17
C SER A 318 6.81 -30.32 4.89
N GLU A 319 5.92 -30.86 4.06
CA GLU A 319 5.53 -30.25 2.78
C GLU A 319 4.00 -30.21 2.61
N PHE A 320 3.49 -29.09 2.09
CA PHE A 320 2.08 -28.83 1.88
C PHE A 320 1.83 -28.32 0.45
N GLU A 321 1.22 -29.15 -0.38
CA GLU A 321 0.86 -28.89 -1.78
C GLU A 321 -0.67 -28.80 -1.93
N ASN A 322 -1.16 -27.67 -2.47
CA ASN A 322 -2.58 -27.49 -2.82
C ASN A 322 -3.57 -27.87 -1.68
N ILE A 323 -3.35 -27.28 -0.50
CA ILE A 323 -4.18 -27.51 0.69
C ILE A 323 -5.25 -26.41 0.91
N SER A 324 -6.31 -26.75 1.66
CA SER A 324 -7.07 -25.76 2.43
C SER A 324 -6.19 -25.09 3.50
N SER A 325 -6.67 -24.02 4.14
CA SER A 325 -5.90 -23.33 5.18
C SER A 325 -5.45 -24.30 6.29
N LEU A 326 -4.20 -24.21 6.74
CA LEU A 326 -3.66 -25.27 7.61
C LEU A 326 -4.33 -25.29 8.99
N ILE A 327 -4.42 -24.14 9.68
CA ILE A 327 -4.91 -24.07 11.07
C ILE A 327 -5.89 -22.91 11.27
N ASP A 328 -6.97 -23.13 12.02
CA ASP A 328 -7.93 -22.15 12.54
C ASP A 328 -8.10 -22.31 14.05
N GLY A 329 -8.46 -21.23 14.75
CA GLY A 329 -8.86 -21.27 16.16
C GLY A 329 -8.22 -20.18 17.03
N GLU A 330 -7.83 -20.51 18.26
CA GLU A 330 -7.42 -19.50 19.25
C GLU A 330 -6.51 -20.03 20.38
N TYR A 331 -5.69 -19.13 20.94
CA TYR A 331 -4.79 -19.36 22.09
C TYR A 331 -3.75 -20.47 21.92
N ASN A 332 -3.29 -20.70 20.68
CA ASN A 332 -2.29 -21.72 20.38
C ASN A 332 -0.85 -21.16 20.43
N ASN A 333 0.12 -22.01 20.79
CA ASN A 333 1.52 -21.80 20.44
C ASN A 333 1.85 -22.65 19.21
N ILE A 334 2.16 -22.01 18.08
CA ILE A 334 2.37 -22.65 16.78
C ILE A 334 3.82 -22.44 16.35
N THR A 335 4.47 -23.51 15.90
CA THR A 335 5.86 -23.49 15.42
C THR A 335 5.94 -24.28 14.12
N VAL A 336 6.38 -23.63 13.04
CA VAL A 336 6.54 -24.22 11.71
C VAL A 336 8.01 -24.08 11.28
N LYS A 337 8.69 -25.19 10.98
CA LYS A 337 10.12 -25.22 10.67
C LYS A 337 10.44 -26.04 9.44
N ASN A 338 11.45 -25.63 8.68
CA ASN A 338 12.02 -26.39 7.55
C ASN A 338 10.91 -26.87 6.57
N THR A 339 9.90 -26.04 6.34
CA THR A 339 8.63 -26.45 5.72
C THR A 339 8.47 -25.81 4.34
N LEU A 340 7.98 -26.58 3.35
CA LEU A 340 7.64 -26.08 2.01
C LEU A 340 6.12 -25.98 1.85
N ILE A 341 5.61 -24.82 1.45
CA ILE A 341 4.18 -24.54 1.28
C ILE A 341 3.99 -24.00 -0.15
N HIS A 342 3.33 -24.75 -1.02
CA HIS A 342 3.26 -24.40 -2.43
C HIS A 342 1.98 -24.79 -3.17
N GLN A 343 1.81 -24.19 -4.36
CA GLN A 343 0.72 -24.45 -5.31
C GLN A 343 -0.70 -24.25 -4.73
N ILE A 344 -0.84 -23.36 -3.74
CA ILE A 344 -2.13 -23.07 -3.11
C ILE A 344 -2.98 -22.15 -4.00
N LEU A 345 -4.12 -22.67 -4.47
CA LEU A 345 -5.14 -21.95 -5.23
C LEU A 345 -6.40 -21.72 -4.38
N ASN A 346 -6.29 -20.90 -3.34
CA ASN A 346 -7.37 -20.75 -2.35
C ASN A 346 -8.43 -19.72 -2.80
N LYS A 347 -9.70 -20.14 -2.77
CA LYS A 347 -10.90 -19.34 -3.10
C LYS A 347 -11.78 -19.03 -1.88
N ILE A 348 -11.31 -19.35 -0.67
CA ILE A 348 -12.14 -19.40 0.54
C ILE A 348 -11.97 -18.09 1.34
N SER A 349 -13.01 -17.71 2.07
CA SER A 349 -13.14 -16.45 2.81
C SER A 349 -12.37 -16.40 4.15
N VAL A 350 -11.47 -17.37 4.40
CA VAL A 350 -10.61 -17.44 5.59
C VAL A 350 -9.13 -17.21 5.21
N PRO A 351 -8.26 -16.71 6.12
CA PRO A 351 -6.83 -16.61 5.89
C PRO A 351 -6.23 -17.92 5.38
N ALA A 352 -5.38 -17.84 4.35
CA ALA A 352 -5.02 -18.98 3.52
C ALA A 352 -4.09 -20.02 4.16
N PHE A 353 -3.50 -19.72 5.31
CA PHE A 353 -2.60 -20.65 6.01
C PHE A 353 -2.89 -20.75 7.52
N LEU A 354 -3.01 -19.63 8.24
CA LEU A 354 -3.33 -19.63 9.67
C LEU A 354 -4.41 -18.61 10.00
N ASN A 355 -5.47 -19.01 10.70
CA ASN A 355 -6.46 -18.14 11.33
C ASN A 355 -6.53 -18.39 12.85
N SER A 356 -5.37 -18.36 13.53
CA SER A 356 -5.26 -18.59 14.97
C SER A 356 -5.21 -17.26 15.74
N ILE A 357 -6.33 -16.81 16.28
CA ILE A 357 -6.47 -15.54 17.02
C ILE A 357 -5.78 -15.66 18.40
N TYR A 358 -5.25 -14.57 18.97
CA TYR A 358 -4.57 -14.56 20.28
C TYR A 358 -3.51 -15.66 20.42
N SER A 359 -2.74 -15.91 19.37
CA SER A 359 -1.79 -17.03 19.30
C SER A 359 -0.37 -16.54 19.07
N ASN A 360 0.63 -17.30 19.52
CA ASN A 360 2.03 -17.04 19.18
C ASN A 360 2.42 -17.96 18.03
N VAL A 361 2.97 -17.40 16.95
CA VAL A 361 3.32 -18.14 15.75
C VAL A 361 4.77 -17.87 15.36
N LEU A 362 5.58 -18.92 15.33
CA LEU A 362 6.96 -18.89 14.86
C LEU A 362 7.09 -19.64 13.53
N PHE A 363 7.64 -18.99 12.52
CA PHE A 363 8.10 -19.59 11.27
C PHE A 363 9.62 -19.53 11.20
N SER A 364 10.29 -20.66 10.98
CA SER A 364 11.75 -20.70 10.71
C SER A 364 12.08 -21.52 9.46
N ASN A 365 13.03 -21.11 8.62
CA ASN A 365 13.46 -21.87 7.42
C ASN A 365 12.28 -22.34 6.54
N THR A 366 11.31 -21.47 6.28
CA THR A 366 10.05 -21.85 5.61
C THR A 366 9.92 -21.17 4.24
N ILE A 367 9.46 -21.91 3.23
CA ILE A 367 9.30 -21.39 1.86
C ILE A 367 7.82 -21.41 1.48
N PHE A 368 7.29 -20.23 1.17
CA PHE A 368 5.97 -20.02 0.58
C PHE A 368 6.14 -19.70 -0.90
N GLN A 369 5.69 -20.56 -1.82
CA GLN A 369 5.85 -20.33 -3.26
C GLN A 369 4.65 -20.68 -4.13
N GLN A 370 4.45 -19.94 -5.23
CA GLN A 370 3.41 -20.23 -6.23
C GLN A 370 1.98 -20.21 -5.64
N ILE A 371 1.65 -19.20 -4.85
CA ILE A 371 0.38 -19.09 -4.14
C ILE A 371 -0.51 -18.02 -4.79
N SER A 372 -1.80 -18.32 -5.02
CA SER A 372 -2.79 -17.39 -5.57
C SER A 372 -4.03 -17.34 -4.68
N LEU A 373 -4.27 -16.18 -4.06
CA LEU A 373 -5.36 -15.96 -3.11
C LEU A 373 -6.40 -14.97 -3.65
N ARG A 374 -7.69 -15.27 -3.48
CA ARG A 374 -8.78 -14.47 -4.07
C ARG A 374 -9.55 -13.53 -3.13
N GLU A 375 -9.54 -13.77 -1.82
CA GLU A 375 -10.40 -13.04 -0.87
C GLU A 375 -9.68 -12.57 0.41
N LYS A 376 -8.80 -13.40 0.98
CA LYS A 376 -8.06 -13.10 2.21
C LYS A 376 -6.54 -13.18 2.02
N GLY A 377 -5.80 -12.68 3.01
CA GLY A 377 -4.35 -12.86 3.14
C GLY A 377 -3.96 -14.24 3.65
N PHE A 378 -2.71 -14.40 4.07
CA PHE A 378 -2.14 -15.65 4.57
C PHE A 378 -2.54 -15.93 6.03
N PHE A 379 -2.61 -14.88 6.85
CA PHE A 379 -2.55 -14.97 8.31
C PHE A 379 -3.71 -14.26 9.03
N ALA A 380 -3.99 -14.73 10.25
CA ALA A 380 -4.94 -14.18 11.21
C ALA A 380 -4.48 -12.80 11.66
N VAL A 381 -5.43 -11.93 11.98
CA VAL A 381 -5.08 -10.53 12.23
C VAL A 381 -4.52 -10.31 13.64
N GLU A 382 -5.02 -11.00 14.67
CA GLU A 382 -4.72 -10.71 16.08
C GLU A 382 -3.73 -11.70 16.74
N ALA A 383 -2.85 -12.32 15.97
CA ALA A 383 -1.76 -13.17 16.48
C ALA A 383 -0.42 -12.41 16.54
N LYS A 384 0.51 -12.89 17.37
CA LYS A 384 1.92 -12.48 17.33
C LYS A 384 2.66 -13.37 16.34
N TYR A 385 3.39 -12.77 15.40
CA TYR A 385 4.14 -13.50 14.38
C TYR A 385 5.64 -13.15 14.42
N ASP A 386 6.46 -14.19 14.49
CA ASP A 386 7.91 -14.11 14.35
C ASP A 386 8.33 -14.98 13.14
N PHE A 387 9.03 -14.37 12.16
CA PHE A 387 9.52 -15.04 10.95
C PHE A 387 11.06 -14.97 10.91
N GLU A 388 11.72 -16.12 10.75
CA GLU A 388 13.17 -16.27 10.68
C GLU A 388 13.56 -17.11 9.45
N ASP A 389 14.43 -16.61 8.58
CA ASP A 389 14.90 -17.33 7.37
C ASP A 389 13.72 -17.78 6.45
N VAL A 390 12.71 -16.92 6.26
CA VAL A 390 11.48 -17.23 5.50
C VAL A 390 11.50 -16.62 4.09
N VAL A 391 11.12 -17.39 3.08
CA VAL A 391 11.04 -16.94 1.68
C VAL A 391 9.59 -16.92 1.20
N PHE A 392 9.15 -15.77 0.69
CA PHE A 392 7.86 -15.53 0.04
C PHE A 392 8.10 -15.25 -1.45
N PHE A 393 7.80 -16.21 -2.33
CA PHE A 393 8.18 -16.17 -3.75
C PHE A 393 7.01 -16.42 -4.72
N ASN A 394 6.83 -15.54 -5.71
CA ASN A 394 5.81 -15.70 -6.76
C ASN A 394 4.40 -15.91 -6.19
N ILE A 395 3.90 -14.88 -5.51
CA ILE A 395 2.61 -14.90 -4.79
C ILE A 395 1.69 -13.83 -5.39
N THR A 396 0.43 -14.16 -5.65
CA THR A 396 -0.60 -13.19 -6.04
C THR A 396 -1.70 -13.15 -4.99
N VAL A 397 -2.03 -11.95 -4.48
CA VAL A 397 -3.05 -11.76 -3.45
C VAL A 397 -4.07 -10.71 -3.90
N ASN A 398 -5.30 -11.14 -4.11
CA ASN A 398 -6.46 -10.27 -4.29
C ASN A 398 -7.17 -10.04 -2.96
N SER A 399 -6.52 -9.30 -2.05
CA SER A 399 -7.10 -8.94 -0.75
C SER A 399 -6.53 -7.61 -0.25
N GLN A 400 -7.00 -7.17 0.91
CA GLN A 400 -6.45 -6.00 1.60
C GLN A 400 -4.96 -6.17 1.92
N ALA A 401 -4.50 -7.33 2.40
CA ALA A 401 -3.07 -7.54 2.62
C ALA A 401 -2.69 -9.02 2.54
N MET A 402 -1.46 -9.31 2.09
CA MET A 402 -0.89 -10.66 2.22
C MET A 402 -0.70 -11.02 3.70
N ILE A 403 -0.10 -10.11 4.47
CA ILE A 403 0.09 -10.20 5.92
C ILE A 403 -0.69 -9.05 6.55
N ASN A 404 -1.76 -9.36 7.29
CA ASN A 404 -2.52 -8.38 8.05
C ASN A 404 -2.26 -8.65 9.54
N ASN A 405 -1.85 -7.63 10.30
CA ASN A 405 -1.58 -7.78 11.73
C ASN A 405 -2.16 -6.60 12.53
N MET A 406 -2.81 -6.92 13.63
CA MET A 406 -3.45 -6.02 14.58
C MET A 406 -2.94 -6.30 15.99
N TYR A 407 -2.78 -5.22 16.75
CA TYR A 407 -2.63 -5.18 18.21
C TYR A 407 -1.34 -5.75 18.80
N ASN A 408 -0.63 -6.62 18.08
CA ASN A 408 0.61 -7.28 18.51
C ASN A 408 1.83 -6.74 17.76
N SER A 409 3.02 -7.14 18.20
CA SER A 409 4.26 -6.94 17.44
C SER A 409 4.45 -8.01 16.37
N ILE A 410 5.18 -7.66 15.30
CA ILE A 410 5.58 -8.59 14.23
C ILE A 410 7.08 -8.45 13.95
N SER A 411 7.74 -9.59 13.78
CA SER A 411 9.19 -9.64 13.55
C SER A 411 9.52 -10.44 12.29
N PHE A 412 10.39 -9.88 11.45
CA PHE A 412 11.00 -10.53 10.30
C PHE A 412 12.52 -10.48 10.46
N LYS A 413 13.18 -11.62 10.32
CA LYS A 413 14.63 -11.78 10.34
C LYS A 413 15.07 -12.64 9.16
N ASN A 414 16.05 -12.19 8.38
CA ASN A 414 16.59 -12.92 7.22
C ASN A 414 15.53 -13.31 6.15
N CYS A 415 14.41 -12.57 6.04
CA CYS A 415 13.31 -12.96 5.15
C CYS A 415 13.41 -12.32 3.75
N ILE A 416 12.89 -13.01 2.74
CA ILE A 416 12.88 -12.57 1.34
C ILE A 416 11.42 -12.48 0.85
N PHE A 417 11.04 -11.32 0.31
CA PHE A 417 9.78 -11.06 -0.37
C PHE A 417 10.07 -10.79 -1.84
N GLU A 418 9.65 -11.69 -2.73
CA GLU A 418 10.03 -11.62 -4.15
C GLU A 418 8.88 -11.97 -5.10
N LYS A 419 8.67 -11.14 -6.13
CA LYS A 419 7.61 -11.32 -7.15
C LYS A 419 6.22 -11.47 -6.52
N ILE A 420 5.90 -10.61 -5.57
CA ILE A 420 4.58 -10.58 -4.91
C ILE A 420 3.70 -9.54 -5.61
N THR A 421 2.49 -9.93 -6.00
CA THR A 421 1.52 -9.06 -6.69
C THR A 421 0.25 -8.91 -5.85
N CYS A 422 0.04 -7.72 -5.29
CA CYS A 422 -1.14 -7.37 -4.48
C CYS A 422 -2.15 -6.61 -5.35
N VAL A 423 -3.23 -7.28 -5.75
CA VAL A 423 -4.22 -6.81 -6.74
C VAL A 423 -5.59 -6.46 -6.15
N GLY A 424 -5.71 -6.43 -4.82
CA GLY A 424 -6.97 -6.15 -4.12
C GLY A 424 -7.45 -4.69 -4.24
N ASP A 425 -8.42 -4.33 -3.39
CA ASP A 425 -9.17 -3.07 -3.41
C ASP A 425 -8.29 -1.80 -3.37
N MET A 426 -7.86 -1.31 -4.54
CA MET A 426 -7.13 -0.05 -4.76
C MET A 426 -6.19 0.32 -3.58
N ASP A 427 -6.45 1.44 -2.91
CA ASP A 427 -5.65 2.00 -1.82
C ASP A 427 -5.49 1.12 -0.56
N ASN A 428 -6.29 0.06 -0.44
CA ASN A 428 -6.21 -0.85 0.69
C ASN A 428 -5.27 -2.02 0.47
N SER A 429 -4.92 -2.38 -0.78
CA SER A 429 -4.06 -3.55 -1.04
C SER A 429 -2.60 -3.29 -0.64
N SER A 430 -1.98 -4.25 0.06
CA SER A 430 -0.55 -4.22 0.43
C SER A 430 0.07 -5.62 0.62
N ILE A 431 1.40 -5.71 0.74
CA ILE A 431 2.05 -6.93 1.23
C ILE A 431 1.82 -7.03 2.75
N ILE A 432 2.10 -5.94 3.47
CA ILE A 432 1.91 -5.88 4.93
C ILE A 432 0.93 -4.76 5.26
N LEU A 433 -0.08 -5.07 6.06
CA LEU A 433 -0.91 -4.11 6.78
C LEU A 433 -0.69 -4.33 8.27
N PHE A 434 -0.22 -3.29 8.96
CA PHE A 434 0.04 -3.32 10.39
C PHE A 434 -0.81 -2.25 11.10
N ASN A 435 -1.56 -2.64 12.13
CA ASN A 435 -2.43 -1.76 12.90
C ASN A 435 -2.13 -1.82 14.41
N SER A 436 -1.65 -0.72 14.96
CA SER A 436 -1.20 -0.64 16.35
C SER A 436 -2.14 0.15 17.27
N ASP A 437 -2.90 -0.52 18.12
CA ASP A 437 -3.70 0.17 19.15
C ASP A 437 -2.93 0.36 20.48
N ASN A 438 -1.85 -0.41 20.69
CA ASN A 438 -1.03 -0.39 21.90
C ASN A 438 0.26 0.44 21.70
N ILE A 439 0.78 1.00 22.78
CA ILE A 439 1.91 1.95 22.72
C ILE A 439 3.26 1.26 22.44
N ASP A 440 3.42 0.02 22.92
CA ASP A 440 4.70 -0.69 22.95
C ASP A 440 4.89 -1.69 21.79
N ASN A 441 4.03 -1.64 20.77
CA ASN A 441 4.18 -2.51 19.61
C ASN A 441 5.42 -2.17 18.80
N THR A 442 5.95 -3.21 18.14
CA THR A 442 7.13 -3.13 17.28
C THR A 442 6.88 -3.81 15.93
N LEU A 443 7.37 -3.19 14.86
CA LEU A 443 7.53 -3.77 13.53
C LEU A 443 9.03 -3.91 13.28
N ASN A 444 9.55 -5.12 13.40
CA ASN A 444 10.98 -5.39 13.25
C ASN A 444 11.24 -6.07 11.90
N MET A 445 12.18 -5.52 11.13
CA MET A 445 12.69 -6.05 9.88
C MET A 445 14.21 -6.01 9.94
N ASP A 446 14.85 -7.15 10.16
CA ASP A 446 16.32 -7.28 10.15
C ASP A 446 16.77 -8.21 9.01
N ASN A 447 17.70 -7.74 8.18
CA ASN A 447 18.24 -8.46 7.02
C ASN A 447 17.15 -8.92 6.04
N ILE A 448 16.28 -7.98 5.63
CA ILE A 448 15.12 -8.24 4.78
C ILE A 448 15.36 -7.84 3.33
N VAL A 449 15.00 -8.71 2.38
CA VAL A 449 15.00 -8.41 0.94
C VAL A 449 13.56 -8.26 0.45
N ILE A 450 13.22 -7.13 -0.20
CA ILE A 450 11.91 -6.91 -0.84
C ILE A 450 12.15 -6.53 -2.31
N ARG A 451 11.86 -7.41 -3.27
CA ARG A 451 12.15 -7.11 -4.67
C ARG A 451 11.13 -7.58 -5.71
N ARG A 452 10.98 -6.77 -6.76
CA ARG A 452 10.12 -7.04 -7.92
C ARG A 452 8.66 -7.26 -7.55
N CYS A 453 8.18 -6.59 -6.51
CA CYS A 453 6.80 -6.67 -6.05
C CYS A 453 5.94 -5.56 -6.65
N VAL A 454 4.64 -5.83 -6.81
CA VAL A 454 3.64 -4.91 -7.36
C VAL A 454 2.47 -4.76 -6.41
N SER A 455 1.99 -3.55 -6.14
CA SER A 455 0.80 -3.30 -5.31
C SER A 455 -0.15 -2.26 -5.91
N ASN A 456 -1.45 -2.59 -5.90
CA ASN A 456 -2.55 -1.67 -6.22
C ASN A 456 -2.75 -0.55 -5.17
N GLY A 457 -2.08 -0.64 -4.02
CA GLY A 457 -2.08 0.37 -2.97
C GLY A 457 -0.68 0.68 -2.50
N ASP A 458 -0.49 0.72 -1.19
CA ASP A 458 0.82 0.90 -0.56
C ASP A 458 1.54 -0.47 -0.49
N LEU A 459 2.87 -0.55 -0.43
CA LEU A 459 3.54 -1.88 -0.31
C LEU A 459 3.51 -2.39 1.14
N ILE A 460 3.84 -1.52 2.10
CA ILE A 460 3.71 -1.70 3.54
C ILE A 460 2.87 -0.54 4.06
N ARG A 461 1.72 -0.84 4.68
CA ARG A 461 0.80 0.15 5.25
C ARG A 461 0.75 0.00 6.76
N ILE A 462 0.91 1.11 7.47
CA ILE A 462 1.01 1.17 8.91
C ILE A 462 0.02 2.22 9.44
N ILE A 463 -0.86 1.81 10.35
CA ILE A 463 -1.91 2.62 10.97
C ILE A 463 -1.94 2.37 12.50
N GLY A 464 -2.59 3.25 13.27
CA GLY A 464 -2.73 3.10 14.73
C GLY A 464 -2.28 4.32 15.55
N LYS A 465 -2.06 4.11 16.85
CA LYS A 465 -1.75 5.15 17.84
C LYS A 465 -0.25 5.34 18.06
N ALA A 466 0.49 4.28 18.38
CA ALA A 466 1.95 4.34 18.51
C ALA A 466 2.66 3.04 18.12
N LEU A 467 3.91 3.15 17.66
CA LEU A 467 4.73 2.04 17.14
C LEU A 467 6.21 2.43 17.05
N THR A 468 7.10 1.46 17.31
CA THR A 468 8.49 1.53 16.83
C THR A 468 8.67 0.65 15.58
N ILE A 469 9.18 1.24 14.49
CA ILE A 469 9.49 0.58 13.23
C ILE A 469 11.01 0.49 13.11
N ASN A 470 11.54 -0.72 12.90
CA ASN A 470 12.96 -0.98 12.75
C ASN A 470 13.24 -1.63 11.39
N LEU A 471 13.95 -0.93 10.51
CA LEU A 471 14.44 -1.43 9.22
C LEU A 471 15.98 -1.52 9.29
N MET A 472 16.49 -2.69 9.63
CA MET A 472 17.92 -2.97 9.78
C MET A 472 18.38 -3.87 8.63
N ASN A 473 19.50 -3.52 8.00
CA ASN A 473 20.11 -4.33 6.93
C ASN A 473 19.13 -4.63 5.76
N THR A 474 18.17 -3.73 5.50
CA THR A 474 17.06 -3.98 4.56
C THR A 474 17.43 -3.59 3.13
N PHE A 475 17.15 -4.45 2.16
CA PHE A 475 17.37 -4.23 0.74
C PHE A 475 16.04 -4.23 -0.04
N VAL A 476 15.72 -3.13 -0.72
CA VAL A 476 14.44 -2.93 -1.41
C VAL A 476 14.66 -2.52 -2.87
N GLU A 477 14.27 -3.35 -3.83
CA GLU A 477 14.66 -3.21 -5.25
C GLU A 477 13.51 -3.46 -6.25
N ASP A 478 13.42 -2.66 -7.32
CA ASP A 478 12.52 -2.91 -8.46
C ASP A 478 11.02 -3.04 -8.12
N ASN A 479 10.53 -2.43 -7.02
CA ASN A 479 9.12 -2.51 -6.64
C ASN A 479 8.29 -1.38 -7.26
N ILE A 480 7.04 -1.69 -7.64
CA ILE A 480 6.09 -0.72 -8.24
C ILE A 480 4.79 -0.72 -7.44
N SER A 481 4.44 0.41 -6.84
CA SER A 481 3.22 0.54 -6.03
C SER A 481 2.38 1.74 -6.44
N TYR A 482 1.05 1.61 -6.34
CA TYR A 482 0.09 2.72 -6.48
C TYR A 482 -0.06 3.48 -5.14
N GLY A 483 1.09 3.75 -4.52
CA GLY A 483 1.29 4.38 -3.22
C GLY A 483 2.72 4.19 -2.73
N PRO A 484 3.04 4.64 -1.50
CA PRO A 484 4.37 4.49 -0.92
C PRO A 484 4.76 3.02 -0.74
N ILE A 485 6.06 2.77 -0.74
CA ILE A 485 6.64 1.50 -0.28
C ILE A 485 6.38 1.31 1.22
N LEU A 486 6.49 2.38 2.02
CA LEU A 486 6.11 2.40 3.43
C LEU A 486 5.24 3.62 3.70
N ASN A 487 3.98 3.39 4.07
CA ASN A 487 3.00 4.43 4.40
C ASN A 487 2.64 4.37 5.89
N ASN A 488 3.21 5.28 6.68
CA ASN A 488 3.08 5.35 8.13
C ASN A 488 2.14 6.49 8.55
N LYS A 489 0.91 6.12 8.92
CA LYS A 489 -0.17 7.02 9.34
C LYS A 489 -0.43 6.98 10.85
N ILE A 490 0.52 6.48 11.63
CA ILE A 490 0.40 6.38 13.09
C ILE A 490 0.47 7.76 13.74
N LEU A 491 -0.26 7.97 14.84
CA LEU A 491 -0.29 9.26 15.54
C LEU A 491 1.06 9.65 16.17
N LYS A 492 1.80 8.69 16.73
CA LYS A 492 3.16 8.88 17.26
C LYS A 492 4.07 7.70 16.93
N SER A 493 5.09 7.90 16.11
CA SER A 493 5.94 6.81 15.64
C SER A 493 7.44 7.06 15.84
N LYS A 494 8.20 5.98 16.00
CA LYS A 494 9.67 6.00 15.92
C LYS A 494 10.12 5.12 14.75
N LEU A 495 10.82 5.67 13.77
CA LEU A 495 11.29 4.94 12.58
C LEU A 495 12.82 4.93 12.54
N ASN A 496 13.41 3.74 12.70
CA ASN A 496 14.86 3.54 12.61
C ASN A 496 15.19 2.82 11.29
N ILE A 497 16.03 3.43 10.46
CA ILE A 497 16.54 2.87 9.20
C ILE A 497 18.07 2.78 9.32
N TYR A 498 18.61 1.57 9.30
CA TYR A 498 20.03 1.32 9.56
C TYR A 498 20.61 0.38 8.50
N ASN A 499 21.75 0.76 7.92
CA ASN A 499 22.49 -0.05 6.94
C ASN A 499 21.60 -0.57 5.78
N SER A 500 20.63 0.24 5.33
CA SER A 500 19.59 -0.17 4.40
C SER A 500 19.75 0.46 3.02
N THR A 501 19.30 -0.25 1.99
CA THR A 501 19.50 0.11 0.58
C THR A 501 18.17 0.04 -0.18
N ILE A 502 17.74 1.15 -0.80
CA ILE A 502 16.46 1.25 -1.53
C ILE A 502 16.74 1.77 -2.95
N ILE A 503 16.56 0.91 -3.95
CA ILE A 503 17.01 1.15 -5.33
C ILE A 503 15.89 0.91 -6.36
N ASN A 504 15.73 1.84 -7.31
CA ASN A 504 14.87 1.67 -8.50
C ASN A 504 13.37 1.36 -8.19
N ASN A 505 12.86 1.86 -7.06
CA ASN A 505 11.46 1.67 -6.67
C ASN A 505 10.58 2.82 -7.18
N LYS A 506 9.30 2.53 -7.44
CA LYS A 506 8.35 3.48 -8.04
C LYS A 506 7.04 3.59 -7.27
N ASN A 507 6.69 4.80 -6.83
CA ASN A 507 5.31 5.16 -6.50
C ASN A 507 4.69 5.85 -7.71
N ILE A 508 3.81 5.15 -8.41
CA ILE A 508 3.18 5.65 -9.65
C ILE A 508 1.90 6.46 -9.39
N ASN A 509 1.46 6.57 -8.13
CA ASN A 509 0.24 7.27 -7.74
C ASN A 509 0.48 8.80 -7.66
N LYS A 510 -0.27 9.56 -8.45
CA LYS A 510 -0.14 11.01 -8.58
C LYS A 510 -0.67 11.83 -7.37
N ILE A 511 -1.28 11.18 -6.39
CA ILE A 511 -1.97 11.79 -5.23
C ILE A 511 -1.22 11.47 -3.91
N LYS A 512 -0.57 10.32 -3.82
CA LYS A 512 0.20 9.91 -2.62
C LYS A 512 1.65 10.39 -2.71
N TYR A 513 2.17 10.94 -1.62
CA TYR A 513 3.55 11.45 -1.51
C TYR A 513 4.54 10.32 -1.20
N GLY A 514 5.83 10.52 -1.49
CA GLY A 514 6.95 9.66 -1.06
C GLY A 514 7.00 8.22 -1.59
N LEU A 515 8.13 7.57 -1.31
CA LEU A 515 8.21 6.11 -1.16
C LEU A 515 8.13 5.69 0.31
N ILE A 516 8.65 6.52 1.22
CA ILE A 516 8.54 6.37 2.68
C ILE A 516 7.85 7.63 3.18
N THR A 517 6.62 7.47 3.64
CA THR A 517 5.72 8.60 3.92
C THR A 517 5.21 8.51 5.35
N ASN A 518 5.39 9.59 6.10
CA ASN A 518 5.10 9.67 7.52
C ASN A 518 4.18 10.85 7.81
N TYR A 519 3.14 10.60 8.60
CA TYR A 519 2.17 11.59 9.08
C TYR A 519 2.27 11.73 10.61
N ASN A 520 1.74 12.82 11.17
CA ASN A 520 1.65 13.06 12.63
C ASN A 520 3.01 13.04 13.34
N ASP A 521 3.09 12.75 14.64
CA ASP A 521 4.34 12.81 15.39
C ASP A 521 5.33 11.71 14.95
N ILE A 522 6.57 12.10 14.62
CA ILE A 522 7.61 11.15 14.25
C ILE A 522 9.03 11.56 14.68
N ASP A 523 9.70 10.60 15.33
CA ASP A 523 11.15 10.57 15.48
C ASP A 523 11.73 9.60 14.42
N ILE A 524 12.50 10.09 13.45
CA ILE A 524 13.15 9.27 12.42
C ILE A 524 14.68 9.32 12.51
N TYR A 525 15.31 8.16 12.48
CA TYR A 525 16.76 7.97 12.55
C TYR A 525 17.23 7.16 11.35
N ILE A 526 17.99 7.76 10.44
CA ILE A 526 18.56 7.10 9.26
C ILE A 526 20.08 7.08 9.39
N LYS A 527 20.71 5.90 9.33
CA LYS A 527 22.18 5.76 9.37
C LYS A 527 22.70 4.78 8.33
N TYR A 528 23.88 5.07 7.78
CA TYR A 528 24.65 4.18 6.90
C TYR A 528 23.86 3.65 5.70
N SER A 529 22.89 4.42 5.20
CA SER A 529 21.90 3.94 4.23
C SER A 529 22.08 4.57 2.85
N THR A 530 21.56 3.91 1.81
CA THR A 530 21.75 4.28 0.40
C THR A 530 20.45 4.22 -0.40
N PHE A 531 20.12 5.30 -1.09
CA PHE A 531 18.83 5.47 -1.76
C PHE A 531 19.04 5.96 -3.18
N ILE A 532 18.86 5.07 -4.17
CA ILE A 532 19.31 5.28 -5.56
C ILE A 532 18.16 5.13 -6.57
N LYS A 533 18.01 6.08 -7.51
CA LYS A 533 17.09 5.98 -8.68
C LYS A 533 15.62 5.73 -8.30
N ASN A 534 15.17 6.22 -7.16
CA ASN A 534 13.76 6.10 -6.77
C ASN A 534 12.90 7.17 -7.45
N ASP A 535 11.69 6.81 -7.84
CA ASP A 535 10.81 7.61 -8.70
C ASP A 535 9.42 7.73 -8.06
N ASN A 536 8.98 8.96 -7.78
CA ASN A 536 7.65 9.23 -7.27
C ASN A 536 6.90 10.21 -8.19
N HIS A 537 5.70 9.83 -8.62
CA HIS A 537 4.84 10.65 -9.49
C HIS A 537 4.14 11.83 -8.77
N ASN A 538 4.62 12.22 -7.59
CA ASN A 538 4.12 13.29 -6.74
C ASN A 538 5.29 13.89 -5.92
N ASN A 539 5.04 14.57 -4.80
CA ASN A 539 6.08 15.18 -3.97
C ASN A 539 6.83 14.16 -3.10
N GLY A 540 8.13 14.40 -2.89
CA GLY A 540 9.07 13.56 -2.16
C GLY A 540 9.53 12.35 -2.97
N GLY A 541 10.78 12.33 -3.44
CA GLY A 541 11.29 11.22 -4.27
C GLY A 541 11.61 9.96 -3.46
N LEU A 542 11.96 10.12 -2.18
CA LEU A 542 12.05 9.03 -1.22
C LEU A 542 11.24 9.33 0.04
N LEU A 543 11.62 10.35 0.79
CA LEU A 543 11.04 10.68 2.10
C LEU A 543 9.94 11.74 1.95
N SER A 544 8.84 11.55 2.67
CA SER A 544 7.77 12.55 2.80
C SER A 544 7.27 12.64 4.24
N PHE A 545 7.17 13.87 4.73
CA PHE A 545 6.69 14.23 6.05
C PHE A 545 5.52 15.20 5.87
N ILE A 546 4.31 14.77 6.25
CA ILE A 546 3.05 15.45 5.94
C ILE A 546 2.23 15.70 7.22
N ASN A 547 2.05 16.98 7.58
CA ASN A 547 1.28 17.43 8.75
C ASN A 547 1.74 16.73 10.04
N ASN A 548 3.03 16.83 10.34
CA ASN A 548 3.64 16.35 11.58
C ASN A 548 3.63 17.50 12.60
N ASP A 549 3.15 17.31 13.83
CA ASP A 549 3.19 18.36 14.86
C ASP A 549 4.54 18.37 15.57
N ASN A 550 5.03 17.18 15.96
CA ASN A 550 6.40 16.92 16.42
C ASN A 550 7.19 16.15 15.34
N LEU A 551 8.27 16.74 14.83
CA LEU A 551 9.10 16.18 13.76
C LEU A 551 10.59 16.24 14.12
N LYS A 552 11.20 15.07 14.37
CA LYS A 552 12.65 14.95 14.62
C LYS A 552 13.28 14.06 13.57
N ILE A 553 14.08 14.66 12.69
CA ILE A 553 14.78 13.98 11.61
C ILE A 553 16.26 13.97 11.91
N TYR A 554 16.84 12.78 12.10
CA TYR A 554 18.29 12.58 12.22
C TYR A 554 18.77 11.69 11.07
N ILE A 555 19.68 12.20 10.24
CA ILE A 555 20.29 11.46 9.12
C ILE A 555 21.81 11.53 9.24
N ASP A 556 22.48 10.38 9.22
CA ASP A 556 23.95 10.28 9.30
C ASP A 556 24.50 9.32 8.23
N THR A 557 25.60 9.71 7.60
CA THR A 557 26.41 8.86 6.69
C THR A 557 25.54 8.16 5.64
N THR A 558 24.69 8.92 4.95
CA THR A 558 23.64 8.41 4.06
C THR A 558 23.75 9.03 2.66
N ASN A 559 23.47 8.27 1.61
CA ASN A 559 23.55 8.72 0.21
C ASN A 559 22.16 8.71 -0.47
N PHE A 560 21.75 9.85 -1.01
CA PHE A 560 20.55 10.02 -1.84
C PHE A 560 21.00 10.36 -3.26
N GLU A 561 20.84 9.43 -4.21
CA GLU A 561 21.35 9.59 -5.58
C GLU A 561 20.30 9.34 -6.68
N ASN A 562 20.22 10.22 -7.68
CA ASN A 562 19.35 10.11 -8.86
C ASN A 562 17.85 9.92 -8.52
N ASN A 563 17.36 10.36 -7.36
CA ASN A 563 15.94 10.24 -7.00
C ASN A 563 15.10 11.35 -7.68
N TYR A 564 13.83 11.07 -8.00
CA TYR A 564 12.96 11.97 -8.77
C TYR A 564 11.57 12.17 -8.14
N SER A 565 11.06 13.41 -8.21
CA SER A 565 9.72 13.77 -7.74
C SER A 565 9.19 15.07 -8.38
N TYR A 566 7.98 15.51 -8.00
CA TYR A 566 7.50 16.87 -8.33
C TYR A 566 8.13 17.96 -7.47
N ASN A 567 8.22 17.76 -6.16
CA ASN A 567 8.85 18.68 -5.20
C ASN A 567 9.65 17.86 -4.19
N GLY A 568 10.88 18.28 -3.86
CA GLY A 568 11.76 17.52 -2.96
C GLY A 568 12.23 16.23 -3.63
N GLY A 569 13.23 16.33 -4.51
CA GLY A 569 13.70 15.18 -5.32
C GLY A 569 14.19 13.98 -4.51
N ALA A 570 14.57 14.19 -3.25
CA ALA A 570 14.82 13.15 -2.25
C ALA A 570 13.89 13.26 -1.02
N ILE A 571 13.73 14.47 -0.47
CA ILE A 571 13.01 14.72 0.79
C ILE A 571 11.97 15.83 0.60
N TYR A 572 10.74 15.60 1.05
CA TYR A 572 9.66 16.59 1.08
C TYR A 572 9.10 16.73 2.50
N ILE A 573 9.12 17.94 3.06
CA ILE A 573 8.57 18.27 4.38
C ILE A 573 7.46 19.29 4.18
N TYR A 574 6.26 18.99 4.65
CA TYR A 574 5.08 19.85 4.49
C TYR A 574 4.19 19.81 5.74
N SER A 575 3.82 20.98 6.24
CA SER A 575 2.70 21.16 7.17
C SER A 575 1.73 22.19 6.63
N ASP A 576 0.43 21.90 6.75
CA ASP A 576 -0.66 22.81 6.42
C ASP A 576 -0.63 24.07 7.32
N PRO A 577 -0.33 25.27 6.79
CA PRO A 577 -0.23 26.49 7.59
C PRO A 577 -1.54 26.87 8.30
N SER A 578 -2.68 26.37 7.82
CA SER A 578 -3.99 26.67 8.42
C SER A 578 -4.23 25.96 9.75
N LYS A 579 -3.57 24.81 9.97
CA LYS A 579 -3.71 23.98 11.18
C LYS A 579 -2.76 24.41 12.30
N ASN A 580 -1.60 24.95 11.97
CA ASN A 580 -0.54 25.29 12.93
C ASN A 580 -0.70 26.68 13.58
N LYS A 581 -1.94 27.23 13.66
CA LYS A 581 -2.19 28.60 14.15
C LYS A 581 -1.95 28.81 15.64
N ASP A 582 -2.08 27.76 16.46
CA ASP A 582 -1.87 27.84 17.91
C ASP A 582 -0.38 27.73 18.31
N ILE A 583 0.53 27.48 17.35
CA ILE A 583 1.97 27.33 17.58
C ILE A 583 2.66 28.71 17.67
N TYR A 584 2.13 29.60 18.52
CA TYR A 584 2.84 30.82 18.97
C TYR A 584 3.43 30.68 20.39
N ASN A 585 3.09 29.63 21.14
CA ASN A 585 3.75 29.24 22.39
C ASN A 585 4.95 28.30 22.13
N ILE A 586 5.91 28.78 21.33
CA ILE A 586 6.93 27.97 20.61
C ILE A 586 7.99 27.28 21.50
N ASN A 587 8.18 27.72 22.76
CA ASN A 587 9.36 27.36 23.56
C ASN A 587 9.49 25.88 24.02
N SER A 588 8.55 24.99 23.70
CA SER A 588 8.57 23.58 24.14
C SER A 588 8.61 22.52 23.03
N ILE A 589 8.35 22.89 21.77
CA ILE A 589 8.27 21.93 20.66
C ILE A 589 9.63 21.82 19.97
N SER A 590 10.20 20.62 19.98
CA SER A 590 11.58 20.35 19.51
C SER A 590 11.59 19.78 18.09
N ASN A 591 11.08 20.55 17.13
CA ASN A 591 11.10 20.20 15.71
C ASN A 591 12.50 20.42 15.14
N SER A 592 13.15 19.37 14.68
CA SER A 592 14.54 19.44 14.22
C SER A 592 14.85 18.60 12.97
N LEU A 593 15.78 19.12 12.15
CA LEU A 593 16.45 18.41 11.08
C LEU A 593 17.96 18.44 11.31
N GLU A 594 18.55 17.25 11.48
CA GLU A 594 19.98 17.05 11.62
C GLU A 594 20.55 16.18 10.49
N LEU A 595 21.61 16.66 9.84
CA LEU A 595 22.29 15.99 8.73
C LEU A 595 23.80 15.88 9.01
N TYR A 596 24.33 14.66 9.03
CA TYR A 596 25.75 14.38 9.21
C TYR A 596 26.27 13.56 8.03
N ASN A 597 27.44 13.92 7.48
CA ASN A 597 28.16 13.11 6.48
C ASN A 597 27.31 12.67 5.26
N THR A 598 26.27 13.44 4.92
CA THR A 598 25.21 13.03 4.02
C THR A 598 25.42 13.58 2.61
N LYS A 599 25.03 12.82 1.59
CA LYS A 599 25.22 13.19 0.18
C LYS A 599 23.90 13.19 -0.57
N PHE A 600 23.65 14.26 -1.32
CA PHE A 600 22.55 14.42 -2.24
C PHE A 600 23.11 14.67 -3.64
N ILE A 601 23.06 13.66 -4.51
CA ILE A 601 23.75 13.64 -5.79
C ILE A 601 22.73 13.42 -6.92
N LYS A 602 22.65 14.34 -7.90
CA LYS A 602 21.81 14.20 -9.11
C LYS A 602 20.31 13.95 -8.84
N ASN A 603 19.80 14.32 -7.66
CA ASN A 603 18.36 14.26 -7.40
C ASN A 603 17.67 15.37 -8.20
N LYS A 604 16.42 15.11 -8.61
CA LYS A 604 15.67 16.01 -9.48
C LYS A 604 14.23 16.19 -8.99
N ALA A 605 13.81 17.44 -8.85
CA ALA A 605 12.40 17.80 -8.71
C ALA A 605 11.89 18.38 -10.04
N LYS A 606 10.58 18.27 -10.30
CA LYS A 606 9.94 18.95 -11.44
C LYS A 606 9.79 20.46 -11.19
N TYR A 607 9.46 20.86 -9.97
CA TYR A 607 9.22 22.24 -9.59
C TYR A 607 10.21 22.70 -8.51
N PHE A 608 10.04 22.32 -7.25
CA PHE A 608 10.78 22.96 -6.15
C PHE A 608 11.63 22.00 -5.35
N GLY A 609 12.88 22.38 -5.04
CA GLY A 609 13.77 21.63 -4.14
C GLY A 609 14.31 20.35 -4.76
N GLY A 610 15.35 20.45 -5.60
CA GLY A 610 15.84 19.30 -6.38
C GLY A 610 16.37 18.15 -5.52
N SER A 611 16.75 18.41 -4.27
CA SER A 611 16.94 17.39 -3.23
C SER A 611 15.91 17.51 -2.10
N ILE A 612 15.76 18.70 -1.50
CA ILE A 612 14.95 18.91 -0.30
C ILE A 612 13.94 20.05 -0.56
N TYR A 613 12.67 19.80 -0.29
CA TYR A 613 11.62 20.82 -0.24
C TYR A 613 11.06 20.93 1.18
N ILE A 614 10.85 22.16 1.66
CA ILE A 614 10.34 22.44 3.00
C ILE A 614 9.28 23.54 2.95
N ASN A 615 8.08 23.21 3.42
CA ASN A 615 7.06 24.16 3.81
C ASN A 615 6.59 23.76 5.21
N TYR A 616 7.29 24.25 6.24
CA TYR A 616 7.05 23.84 7.62
C TYR A 616 7.51 24.95 8.59
N ASN A 617 6.57 25.54 9.33
CA ASN A 617 6.86 26.61 10.29
C ASN A 617 7.54 26.05 11.55
N GLY A 618 8.60 26.70 12.05
CA GLY A 618 9.28 26.29 13.27
C GLY A 618 10.16 25.03 13.15
N LEU A 619 10.50 24.55 11.94
CA LEU A 619 11.49 23.49 11.78
C LEU A 619 12.90 24.04 12.03
N ASN A 620 13.56 23.62 13.10
CA ASN A 620 14.94 24.03 13.38
C ASN A 620 15.95 23.18 12.60
N PHE A 621 16.77 23.81 11.77
CA PHE A 621 17.97 23.18 11.20
C PHE A 621 19.08 23.12 12.25
N SER A 622 18.89 22.35 13.32
CA SER A 622 19.75 22.40 14.51
C SER A 622 21.21 22.07 14.21
N LYS A 623 21.50 21.18 13.25
CA LYS A 623 22.87 20.78 12.91
C LYS A 623 23.01 20.16 11.52
N ILE A 624 23.73 20.83 10.63
CA ILE A 624 24.25 20.22 9.40
C ILE A 624 25.78 20.16 9.51
N VAL A 625 26.38 19.01 9.21
CA VAL A 625 27.84 18.79 9.21
C VAL A 625 28.24 17.92 8.03
N ASN A 626 29.29 18.33 7.30
CA ASN A 626 29.89 17.57 6.20
C ASN A 626 28.85 17.03 5.18
N THR A 627 27.92 17.89 4.76
CA THR A 627 26.85 17.51 3.82
C THR A 627 27.12 18.05 2.42
N ILE A 628 26.88 17.24 1.39
CA ILE A 628 27.21 17.55 0.00
C ILE A 628 25.94 17.55 -0.86
N PHE A 629 25.68 18.65 -1.57
CA PHE A 629 24.65 18.77 -2.61
C PHE A 629 25.33 18.96 -3.97
N SER A 630 25.28 17.92 -4.82
CA SER A 630 26.00 17.88 -6.09
C SER A 630 25.09 17.55 -7.28
N ASN A 631 25.10 18.39 -8.33
CA ASN A 631 24.43 18.14 -9.62
C ASN A 631 22.88 17.95 -9.50
N ASN A 632 22.24 18.48 -8.45
CA ASN A 632 20.80 18.38 -8.28
C ASN A 632 20.06 19.43 -9.14
N ASN A 633 18.79 19.18 -9.49
CA ASN A 633 18.06 20.00 -10.47
C ASN A 633 16.58 20.22 -10.09
N ALA A 634 16.07 21.44 -10.26
CA ALA A 634 14.66 21.82 -10.07
C ALA A 634 14.29 23.04 -10.93
N TYR A 635 13.02 23.45 -10.91
CA TYR A 635 12.64 24.77 -11.43
C TYR A 635 13.21 25.90 -10.55
N ALA A 636 13.01 25.83 -9.23
CA ALA A 636 13.69 26.70 -8.27
C ALA A 636 14.20 25.91 -7.07
N GLY A 637 15.34 26.33 -6.50
CA GLY A 637 15.98 25.62 -5.40
C GLY A 637 16.59 24.30 -5.87
N GLY A 638 17.62 24.38 -6.72
CA GLY A 638 18.19 23.21 -7.39
C GLY A 638 18.69 22.11 -6.44
N ALA A 639 19.15 22.47 -5.23
CA ALA A 639 19.29 21.52 -4.13
C ALA A 639 18.18 21.66 -3.06
N ILE A 640 17.94 22.87 -2.51
CA ILE A 640 16.99 23.09 -1.42
C ILE A 640 15.95 24.17 -1.79
N TYR A 641 14.68 23.98 -1.43
CA TYR A 641 13.65 25.01 -1.51
C TYR A 641 12.90 25.15 -0.19
N ILE A 642 12.72 26.39 0.28
CA ILE A 642 12.02 26.71 1.54
C ILE A 642 10.92 27.72 1.25
N ASP A 643 9.66 27.34 1.49
CA ASP A 643 8.50 28.18 1.19
C ASP A 643 8.10 29.09 2.37
N ASN A 644 8.38 28.68 3.60
CA ASN A 644 7.94 29.35 4.83
C ASN A 644 9.09 29.48 5.86
N ASP A 645 8.96 30.45 6.78
CA ASP A 645 9.84 30.68 7.95
C ASP A 645 11.35 30.86 7.63
N VAL A 646 11.64 31.51 6.50
CA VAL A 646 12.99 31.63 5.93
C VAL A 646 14.00 32.30 6.88
N LYS A 647 13.56 33.24 7.74
CA LYS A 647 14.44 34.06 8.61
C LYS A 647 15.30 33.23 9.56
N ASN A 648 14.76 32.17 10.15
CA ASN A 648 15.50 31.30 11.07
C ASN A 648 16.47 30.35 10.34
N LEU A 649 16.17 30.02 9.08
CA LEU A 649 16.89 29.01 8.28
C LEU A 649 18.09 29.58 7.49
N ILE A 650 18.09 30.89 7.19
CA ILE A 650 19.14 31.58 6.42
C ILE A 650 20.55 31.37 6.99
N LEU A 651 20.71 31.38 8.32
CA LEU A 651 22.03 31.34 8.95
C LEU A 651 22.75 29.99 8.71
N ASN A 652 22.02 28.88 8.79
CA ASN A 652 22.61 27.55 8.74
C ASN A 652 22.88 27.08 7.30
N LEU A 653 22.09 27.55 6.32
CA LEU A 653 22.30 27.21 4.90
C LEU A 653 23.49 27.93 4.26
N LYS A 654 23.93 29.05 4.82
CA LYS A 654 25.07 29.84 4.32
C LYS A 654 26.43 29.38 4.87
N ASP A 655 26.45 28.40 5.78
CA ASP A 655 27.70 27.85 6.34
C ASP A 655 28.43 26.92 5.37
N LYS A 656 29.37 27.50 4.62
CA LYS A 656 30.23 26.82 3.65
C LYS A 656 31.23 25.83 4.27
N ASN A 657 31.46 25.86 5.58
CA ASN A 657 32.35 24.88 6.24
C ASN A 657 31.64 23.53 6.42
N ASN A 658 30.32 23.57 6.60
CA ASN A 658 29.50 22.39 6.86
C ASN A 658 28.72 21.89 5.63
N ILE A 659 28.43 22.77 4.66
CA ILE A 659 27.68 22.42 3.45
C ILE A 659 28.49 22.71 2.19
N LYS A 660 28.66 21.68 1.35
CA LYS A 660 29.32 21.79 0.05
C LYS A 660 28.32 21.66 -1.09
N TYR A 661 28.03 22.78 -1.72
CA TYR A 661 27.28 22.83 -2.98
C TYR A 661 28.21 22.67 -4.19
N LYS A 662 27.78 21.95 -5.23
CA LYS A 662 28.54 21.73 -6.47
C LYS A 662 27.61 21.52 -7.67
N ASP A 663 27.73 22.34 -8.70
CA ASP A 663 27.10 22.17 -10.01
C ASP A 663 25.57 21.91 -9.97
N ASN A 664 24.86 22.40 -8.94
CA ASN A 664 23.41 22.31 -8.89
C ASN A 664 22.78 23.29 -9.91
N LEU A 665 21.59 22.98 -10.41
CA LEU A 665 20.92 23.71 -11.48
C LEU A 665 19.50 24.10 -11.08
N SER A 666 19.09 25.30 -11.45
CA SER A 666 17.71 25.77 -11.37
C SER A 666 17.34 26.55 -12.64
N GLU A 667 16.15 26.36 -13.17
CA GLU A 667 15.66 27.11 -14.34
C GLU A 667 15.31 28.56 -14.00
N SER A 668 14.67 28.78 -12.84
CA SER A 668 14.20 30.08 -12.38
C SER A 668 15.25 30.80 -11.54
N HIS A 669 15.54 30.30 -10.34
CA HIS A 669 16.47 30.94 -9.42
C HIS A 669 16.93 29.98 -8.32
N GLY A 670 18.04 30.34 -7.66
CA GLY A 670 18.63 29.58 -6.56
C GLY A 670 19.04 28.17 -6.95
N PRO A 671 20.18 27.98 -7.66
CA PRO A 671 20.69 26.65 -7.99
C PRO A 671 20.98 25.82 -6.74
N ASP A 672 21.43 26.46 -5.65
CA ASP A 672 21.74 25.79 -4.39
C ASP A 672 20.55 25.82 -3.43
N PHE A 673 20.02 27.00 -3.13
CA PHE A 673 18.82 27.17 -2.32
C PHE A 673 17.94 28.31 -2.86
N ALA A 674 16.62 28.22 -2.69
CA ALA A 674 15.65 29.25 -3.07
C ALA A 674 14.44 29.29 -2.12
N SER A 675 13.62 30.33 -2.23
CA SER A 675 12.29 30.37 -1.61
C SER A 675 11.19 30.72 -2.63
N SER A 676 9.95 30.87 -2.15
CA SER A 676 8.94 31.60 -2.92
C SER A 676 9.34 33.08 -3.09
N PRO A 677 8.79 33.76 -4.11
CA PRO A 677 8.94 35.21 -4.26
C PRO A 677 8.43 35.92 -3.00
N ALA A 678 9.23 36.81 -2.44
CA ALA A 678 8.99 37.37 -1.11
C ALA A 678 9.29 38.87 -1.02
N ILE A 679 10.12 39.43 -1.89
CA ILE A 679 10.57 40.83 -1.82
C ILE A 679 10.43 41.51 -3.17
N ILE A 680 9.73 42.65 -3.19
CA ILE A 680 9.75 43.59 -4.33
C ILE A 680 10.54 44.82 -3.93
N SER A 681 11.62 45.08 -4.67
CA SER A 681 12.36 46.34 -4.60
C SER A 681 12.09 47.17 -5.85
N ASN A 682 12.06 48.50 -5.71
CA ASN A 682 11.92 49.43 -6.84
C ASN A 682 13.23 50.17 -7.09
N SER A 683 13.38 50.72 -8.30
CA SER A 683 14.55 51.51 -8.72
C SER A 683 14.63 52.90 -8.06
N ILE A 684 13.74 53.21 -7.13
CA ILE A 684 13.63 54.51 -6.46
C ILE A 684 14.38 54.43 -5.13
N ASN A 685 15.62 54.93 -5.12
CA ASN A 685 16.47 54.93 -3.94
C ASN A 685 16.07 55.97 -2.86
N THR A 686 15.09 56.84 -3.14
CA THR A 686 14.69 57.95 -2.26
C THR A 686 13.20 57.89 -1.93
N LYS A 687 12.84 58.07 -0.64
CA LYS A 687 11.43 58.15 -0.21
C LYS A 687 10.65 59.33 -0.80
N LYS A 688 11.34 60.28 -1.42
CA LYS A 688 10.75 61.41 -2.15
C LYS A 688 11.31 61.48 -3.58
N ILE A 689 10.43 61.69 -4.56
CA ILE A 689 10.76 62.00 -5.95
C ILE A 689 9.97 63.23 -6.42
N THR A 690 10.47 63.89 -7.46
CA THR A 690 9.78 64.98 -8.15
C THR A 690 9.55 64.59 -9.61
N ILE A 691 8.33 64.73 -10.11
CA ILE A 691 7.95 64.44 -11.51
C ILE A 691 7.24 65.65 -12.14
N GLU A 692 7.23 65.72 -13.47
CA GLU A 692 6.53 66.77 -14.23
C GLU A 692 5.14 66.23 -14.66
N SER A 693 4.08 67.02 -14.53
CA SER A 693 2.72 66.58 -14.87
C SER A 693 2.62 66.16 -16.34
N GLY A 694 2.04 64.98 -16.59
CA GLY A 694 1.84 64.37 -17.90
C GLY A 694 3.10 63.87 -18.62
N LYS A 695 4.24 63.79 -17.92
CA LYS A 695 5.50 63.26 -18.47
C LYS A 695 5.80 61.86 -17.93
N SER A 696 6.28 60.97 -18.80
CA SER A 696 6.56 59.60 -18.38
C SER A 696 7.74 59.54 -17.41
N TYR A 697 7.54 58.83 -16.30
CA TYR A 697 8.55 58.57 -15.28
C TYR A 697 8.74 57.06 -15.11
N PRO A 698 9.70 56.42 -15.81
CA PRO A 698 9.80 54.97 -15.83
C PRO A 698 10.25 54.40 -14.48
N ILE A 699 9.39 53.59 -13.86
CA ILE A 699 9.69 52.86 -12.61
C ILE A 699 9.97 51.39 -12.96
N THR A 700 11.07 50.86 -12.46
CA THR A 700 11.38 49.42 -12.56
C THR A 700 11.32 48.77 -11.18
N PHE A 701 10.62 47.64 -11.08
CA PHE A 701 10.62 46.78 -9.91
C PHE A 701 11.40 45.49 -10.19
N LYS A 702 12.09 44.97 -9.18
CA LYS A 702 12.82 43.69 -9.14
C LYS A 702 12.10 42.77 -8.16
N LEU A 703 11.59 41.64 -8.65
CA LEU A 703 11.04 40.56 -7.83
C LEU A 703 12.18 39.65 -7.37
N SER A 704 12.26 39.44 -6.07
CA SER A 704 13.29 38.63 -5.43
C SER A 704 12.66 37.62 -4.47
N ASP A 705 13.32 36.50 -4.28
CA ASP A 705 13.02 35.56 -3.21
C ASP A 705 13.51 36.11 -1.84
N ALA A 706 13.25 35.39 -0.75
CA ALA A 706 13.67 35.78 0.60
C ALA A 706 15.19 35.69 0.83
N PHE A 707 15.95 35.24 -0.16
CA PHE A 707 17.41 35.20 -0.18
C PHE A 707 18.02 36.32 -1.08
N ASP A 708 17.19 37.25 -1.58
CA ASP A 708 17.51 38.35 -2.52
C ASP A 708 17.88 37.90 -3.96
N GLN A 709 17.50 36.68 -4.33
CA GLN A 709 17.74 36.12 -5.66
C GLN A 709 16.62 36.53 -6.62
N VAL A 710 16.98 36.99 -7.82
CA VAL A 710 16.02 37.46 -8.83
C VAL A 710 15.17 36.30 -9.34
N VAL A 711 13.84 36.42 -9.28
CA VAL A 711 12.93 35.34 -9.71
C VAL A 711 12.70 35.40 -11.22
N TYR A 712 13.44 34.62 -11.99
CA TYR A 712 13.22 34.48 -13.43
C TYR A 712 12.10 33.47 -13.71
N ASP A 713 10.83 33.89 -13.63
CA ASP A 713 9.68 32.97 -13.84
C ASP A 713 9.42 32.67 -15.34
N ILE A 714 10.36 31.97 -15.99
CA ILE A 714 10.34 31.72 -17.44
C ILE A 714 9.19 30.78 -17.84
N SER A 715 8.96 29.72 -17.05
CA SER A 715 7.91 28.72 -17.30
C SER A 715 6.55 29.08 -16.69
N LYS A 716 6.41 30.27 -16.08
CA LYS A 716 5.16 30.77 -15.46
C LYS A 716 4.58 29.82 -14.41
N TYR A 717 5.42 29.37 -13.47
CA TYR A 717 4.97 28.52 -12.37
C TYR A 717 4.47 29.31 -11.16
N TYR A 718 4.83 30.59 -11.05
CA TYR A 718 4.21 31.47 -10.05
C TYR A 718 2.91 32.08 -10.60
N PRO A 719 1.96 32.46 -9.72
CA PRO A 719 0.79 33.23 -10.13
C PRO A 719 1.19 34.51 -10.88
N TYR A 720 0.27 35.07 -11.66
CA TYR A 720 0.54 36.30 -12.39
C TYR A 720 0.66 37.48 -11.42
N ILE A 721 1.89 37.80 -11.00
CA ILE A 721 2.20 38.90 -10.09
C ILE A 721 2.13 40.22 -10.88
N GLU A 722 1.06 40.97 -10.66
CA GLU A 722 0.82 42.30 -11.21
C GLU A 722 0.98 43.36 -10.11
N ILE A 723 1.71 44.43 -10.43
CA ILE A 723 1.79 45.63 -9.59
C ILE A 723 0.86 46.67 -10.17
N SER A 724 -0.04 47.23 -9.35
CA SER A 724 -0.81 48.42 -9.67
C SER A 724 -0.41 49.58 -8.76
N ALA A 725 -0.08 50.73 -9.35
CA ALA A 725 0.30 51.94 -8.63
C ALA A 725 -0.93 52.85 -8.47
N ILE A 726 -1.21 53.28 -7.24
CA ILE A 726 -2.38 54.10 -6.85
C ILE A 726 -1.90 55.34 -6.09
N ILE A 727 -2.61 56.46 -6.28
CA ILE A 727 -2.29 57.73 -5.64
C ILE A 727 -3.18 57.94 -4.41
N ARG A 728 -2.57 58.30 -3.26
CA ARG A 728 -3.25 58.77 -2.06
C ARG A 728 -2.72 60.13 -1.64
N LYS A 729 -3.61 61.10 -1.38
CA LYS A 729 -3.25 62.43 -0.86
C LYS A 729 -2.56 62.30 0.51
N MET A 730 -1.71 63.26 0.88
CA MET A 730 -1.00 63.20 2.18
C MET A 730 -1.87 63.50 3.40
N ASN A 731 -3.00 64.19 3.21
CA ASN A 731 -3.99 64.49 4.24
C ASN A 731 -5.35 63.93 3.76
N ASP A 732 -6.05 63.17 4.59
CA ASP A 732 -7.26 62.41 4.21
C ASP A 732 -8.57 63.23 4.23
N ASP A 733 -8.54 64.52 4.62
CA ASP A 733 -9.76 65.33 4.87
C ASP A 733 -10.42 65.98 3.63
N ASP A 734 -9.83 65.83 2.43
CA ASP A 734 -10.39 66.36 1.16
C ASP A 734 -10.76 65.23 0.20
N GLU A 735 -12.07 64.92 0.06
CA GLU A 735 -12.55 63.88 -0.86
C GLU A 735 -12.41 64.24 -2.37
N ASN A 736 -12.16 65.51 -2.70
CA ASN A 736 -12.11 66.02 -4.07
C ASN A 736 -10.68 66.27 -4.57
N PHE A 737 -9.82 65.25 -4.60
CA PHE A 737 -8.54 65.29 -5.32
C PHE A 737 -8.68 64.60 -6.68
N ASP A 738 -8.92 65.37 -7.74
CA ASP A 738 -9.01 64.84 -9.11
C ASP A 738 -7.61 64.65 -9.71
N TYR A 739 -7.35 63.45 -10.24
CA TYR A 739 -6.11 63.08 -10.89
C TYR A 739 -6.36 62.04 -11.98
N LYS A 740 -5.46 61.97 -12.95
CA LYS A 740 -5.48 60.91 -13.98
C LYS A 740 -4.13 60.23 -14.09
N ILE A 741 -4.16 58.89 -14.03
CA ILE A 741 -2.97 58.05 -14.10
C ILE A 741 -3.02 57.17 -15.35
N PHE A 742 -1.86 56.93 -15.97
CA PHE A 742 -1.71 56.01 -17.11
C PHE A 742 -0.43 55.19 -16.93
N GLY A 743 -0.40 53.99 -17.53
CA GLY A 743 0.76 53.10 -17.46
C GLY A 743 1.13 52.71 -16.03
N ASN A 744 0.13 52.63 -15.14
CA ASN A 744 0.28 52.39 -13.71
C ASN A 744 0.22 50.91 -13.32
N THR A 745 0.04 50.00 -14.28
CA THR A 745 0.18 48.56 -14.05
C THR A 745 1.33 47.96 -14.86
N CYS A 746 2.01 46.98 -14.27
CA CYS A 746 2.93 46.11 -14.98
C CYS A 746 2.90 44.69 -14.41
N TYR A 747 3.36 43.74 -15.22
CA TYR A 747 3.58 42.36 -14.83
C TYR A 747 5.08 42.06 -14.75
N PHE A 748 5.47 41.12 -13.90
CA PHE A 748 6.85 40.65 -13.86
C PHE A 748 7.17 39.76 -15.08
N SER A 749 8.22 40.11 -15.81
CA SER A 749 8.82 39.28 -16.85
C SER A 749 10.32 39.13 -16.55
N LYS A 750 10.79 37.89 -16.44
CA LYS A 750 12.20 37.59 -16.08
C LYS A 750 12.66 38.34 -14.82
N GLY A 751 11.81 38.40 -13.79
CA GLY A 751 12.09 39.05 -12.52
C GLY A 751 11.95 40.59 -12.50
N TYR A 752 11.58 41.22 -13.62
CA TYR A 752 11.41 42.68 -13.70
C TYR A 752 10.03 43.12 -14.17
N CYS A 753 9.48 44.13 -13.51
CA CYS A 753 8.22 44.80 -13.85
C CYS A 753 8.58 46.25 -14.22
N LYS A 754 8.14 46.76 -15.37
CA LYS A 754 8.53 48.09 -15.86
C LYS A 754 7.31 48.92 -16.24
N LEU A 755 7.08 50.00 -15.51
CA LEU A 755 6.07 51.01 -15.83
C LEU A 755 6.68 52.05 -16.79
N ASN A 756 6.95 51.65 -18.05
CA ASN A 756 7.67 52.51 -19.02
C ASN A 756 6.89 53.78 -19.40
N ASP A 757 5.56 53.73 -19.33
CA ASP A 757 4.63 54.79 -19.75
C ASP A 757 3.85 55.37 -18.54
N PHE A 758 4.47 55.35 -17.36
CA PHE A 758 3.87 55.86 -16.12
C PHE A 758 3.73 57.38 -16.16
N ASN A 759 2.51 57.87 -16.35
CA ASN A 759 2.19 59.28 -16.42
C ASN A 759 1.16 59.64 -15.34
N VAL A 760 1.39 60.74 -14.62
CA VAL A 760 0.43 61.33 -13.68
C VAL A 760 0.05 62.72 -14.17
N TYR A 761 -1.25 63.00 -14.25
CA TYR A 761 -1.83 64.29 -14.58
C TYR A 761 -2.63 64.82 -13.38
N VAL A 762 -2.44 66.10 -13.05
CA VAL A 762 -3.06 66.80 -11.92
C VAL A 762 -3.58 68.18 -12.35
N GLU A 763 -4.53 68.76 -11.62
CA GLU A 763 -5.05 70.11 -11.89
C GLU A 763 -4.10 71.22 -11.41
N GLU A 764 -3.42 71.01 -10.28
CA GLU A 764 -2.48 71.97 -9.67
C GLU A 764 -1.22 71.26 -9.09
N PRO A 765 -0.09 71.97 -8.91
CA PRO A 765 1.12 71.41 -8.30
C PRO A 765 0.84 70.89 -6.89
N VAL A 766 1.18 69.63 -6.62
CA VAL A 766 0.69 68.89 -5.45
C VAL A 766 1.69 67.84 -5.00
N SER A 767 1.66 67.49 -3.70
CA SER A 767 2.37 66.32 -3.18
C SER A 767 1.40 65.24 -2.72
N PHE A 768 1.68 64.00 -3.13
CA PHE A 768 0.90 62.81 -2.78
C PHE A 768 1.84 61.63 -2.50
N ASN A 769 1.28 60.54 -2.00
CA ASN A 769 1.97 59.26 -1.88
C ASN A 769 1.55 58.34 -3.03
N LEU A 770 2.53 57.81 -3.75
CA LEU A 770 2.33 56.70 -4.67
C LEU A 770 2.46 55.40 -3.85
N ILE A 771 1.38 54.64 -3.82
CA ILE A 771 1.26 53.36 -3.11
C ILE A 771 1.26 52.25 -4.16
N TYR A 772 2.08 51.22 -3.94
CA TYR A 772 2.11 50.04 -4.80
C TYR A 772 1.28 48.91 -4.20
N ASN A 773 0.26 48.48 -4.94
CA ASN A 773 -0.56 47.33 -4.62
C ASN A 773 -0.10 46.11 -5.44
N LEU A 774 -0.37 44.93 -4.88
CA LEU A 774 -0.23 43.65 -5.56
C LEU A 774 -1.61 43.09 -5.85
N GLU A 775 -1.84 42.75 -7.11
CA GLU A 775 -3.02 42.00 -7.53
C GLU A 775 -2.65 40.51 -7.67
N ASN A 776 -3.56 39.62 -7.27
CA ASN A 776 -3.39 38.16 -7.30
C ASN A 776 -2.23 37.52 -6.51
N SER A 777 -1.55 38.24 -5.59
CA SER A 777 -0.55 37.61 -4.72
C SER A 777 -1.19 36.80 -3.59
N GLY A 778 -1.39 35.49 -3.81
CA GLY A 778 -1.75 34.55 -2.74
C GLY A 778 -0.67 34.37 -1.66
N ASN A 779 0.56 34.82 -1.95
CA ASN A 779 1.70 34.81 -1.04
C ASN A 779 1.96 36.24 -0.50
N TYR A 780 2.48 36.33 0.73
CA TYR A 780 2.89 37.60 1.32
C TYR A 780 4.22 38.07 0.71
N ILE A 781 4.16 39.05 -0.19
CA ILE A 781 5.33 39.68 -0.82
C ILE A 781 5.51 41.09 -0.23
N GLU A 782 6.67 41.35 0.36
CA GLU A 782 6.99 42.62 1.02
C GLU A 782 7.61 43.61 0.04
N PHE A 783 7.07 44.84 -0.03
CA PHE A 783 7.71 45.93 -0.76
C PHE A 783 8.74 46.66 0.12
N THR A 784 10.01 46.71 -0.31
CA THR A 784 11.05 47.44 0.43
C THR A 784 10.75 48.94 0.56
N ASN A 785 10.06 49.50 -0.45
CA ASN A 785 9.57 50.88 -0.51
C ASN A 785 8.10 50.87 -0.99
N HIS A 786 7.17 50.44 -0.13
CA HIS A 786 5.73 50.36 -0.43
C HIS A 786 5.09 51.72 -0.81
N ASN A 787 5.57 52.80 -0.17
CA ASN A 787 5.11 54.17 -0.40
C ASN A 787 6.28 55.05 -0.85
N VAL A 788 6.07 55.84 -1.91
CA VAL A 788 6.98 56.90 -2.36
C VAL A 788 6.24 58.23 -2.35
N SER A 789 6.78 59.23 -1.66
CA SER A 789 6.27 60.60 -1.74
C SER A 789 6.64 61.18 -3.11
N VAL A 790 5.63 61.65 -3.83
CA VAL A 790 5.79 62.30 -5.13
C VAL A 790 5.37 63.75 -4.99
N THR A 791 6.23 64.68 -5.39
CA THR A 791 5.86 66.08 -5.61
C THR A 791 5.76 66.31 -7.11
N ILE A 792 4.62 66.80 -7.59
CA ILE A 792 4.48 67.34 -8.94
C ILE A 792 4.69 68.85 -8.87
N ASP A 793 5.82 69.31 -9.40
CA ASP A 793 6.13 70.73 -9.53
C ASP A 793 5.34 71.34 -10.72
N ASP A 794 5.20 72.66 -10.73
CA ASP A 794 4.67 73.38 -11.90
C ASP A 794 5.68 73.33 -13.08
N CYS A 795 5.18 73.54 -14.29
CA CYS A 795 5.99 73.49 -15.49
C CYS A 795 7.16 74.49 -15.44
N LYS A 796 8.35 74.04 -15.85
CA LYS A 796 9.56 74.88 -15.81
C LYS A 796 9.37 76.14 -16.64
N LYS A 797 10.06 77.22 -16.26
CA LYS A 797 10.00 78.53 -16.97
C LYS A 797 10.29 78.49 -18.48
N LYS A 798 10.77 77.38 -19.05
CA LYS A 798 10.98 77.17 -20.50
C LYS A 798 9.93 76.29 -21.20
N GLN A 799 9.17 75.49 -20.44
CA GLN A 799 8.11 74.59 -20.93
C GLN A 799 6.77 75.33 -21.06
N ILE A 800 5.84 74.78 -21.84
CA ILE A 800 4.46 75.27 -21.98
C ILE A 800 3.54 74.41 -21.13
N LYS A 801 2.74 75.07 -20.29
CA LYS A 801 1.68 74.45 -19.48
C LYS A 801 0.42 74.37 -20.33
N LEU A 802 0.01 73.15 -20.67
CA LEU A 802 -1.19 72.85 -21.44
C LEU A 802 -2.22 72.17 -20.56
N TYR A 803 -3.49 72.27 -20.92
CA TYR A 803 -4.59 71.63 -20.20
C TYR A 803 -5.31 70.62 -21.09
N ASN A 804 -5.55 69.42 -20.58
CA ASN A 804 -6.36 68.39 -21.23
C ASN A 804 -7.60 68.13 -20.36
N LYS A 805 -8.71 68.77 -20.71
CA LYS A 805 -9.83 69.04 -19.79
C LYS A 805 -9.32 69.89 -18.62
N ASN A 806 -9.35 69.37 -17.39
CA ASN A 806 -8.94 70.12 -16.20
C ASN A 806 -7.46 69.94 -15.82
N TYR A 807 -6.84 68.80 -16.17
CA TYR A 807 -5.48 68.51 -15.74
C TYR A 807 -4.45 69.22 -16.62
N TYR A 808 -3.42 69.79 -16.00
CA TYR A 808 -2.29 70.33 -16.75
C TYR A 808 -1.25 69.27 -17.08
N TYR A 809 -0.47 69.53 -18.13
CA TYR A 809 0.73 68.80 -18.48
C TYR A 809 1.77 69.75 -19.07
N CYS A 810 3.04 69.38 -18.93
CA CYS A 810 4.17 70.21 -19.33
C CYS A 810 4.76 69.67 -20.63
N GLU A 811 4.56 70.38 -21.74
CA GLU A 811 5.25 70.09 -22.98
C GLU A 811 6.45 71.00 -23.19
N GLU A 812 7.49 70.45 -23.83
CA GLU A 812 8.48 71.30 -24.49
C GLU A 812 7.79 72.00 -25.69
N PRO A 813 8.18 73.25 -26.01
CA PRO A 813 7.55 73.98 -27.12
C PRO A 813 7.71 73.22 -28.45
N ILE A 814 6.58 72.97 -29.10
CA ILE A 814 6.47 72.48 -30.47
C ILE A 814 6.62 73.70 -31.37
N CYS A 815 7.68 73.72 -32.17
CA CYS A 815 7.84 74.66 -33.27
C CYS A 815 7.11 74.14 -34.52
N LYS A 816 6.91 74.98 -35.54
CA LYS A 816 6.35 74.57 -36.86
C LYS A 816 6.99 73.25 -37.32
N ASP A 817 6.25 72.37 -38.01
CA ASP A 817 6.75 71.04 -38.45
C ASP A 817 8.05 71.16 -39.26
N ASP A 818 8.17 72.31 -39.92
CA ASP A 818 9.34 72.85 -40.55
C ASP A 818 10.63 72.74 -39.70
N CYS A 819 10.53 73.00 -38.40
CA CYS A 819 11.63 73.18 -37.47
C CYS A 819 12.31 71.84 -37.09
N PRO A 820 13.61 71.66 -37.36
CA PRO A 820 14.24 70.35 -37.33
C PRO A 820 14.93 70.14 -35.98
N LEU A 821 14.12 69.92 -34.95
CA LEU A 821 14.59 69.83 -33.57
C LEU A 821 15.57 68.65 -33.35
N GLY A 822 16.59 68.88 -32.51
CA GLY A 822 17.67 67.90 -32.22
C GLY A 822 19.06 68.49 -32.50
N GLU A 823 19.91 67.77 -33.24
CA GLU A 823 21.23 68.27 -33.69
C GLU A 823 21.16 69.53 -34.59
N LYS A 824 19.94 69.92 -35.00
CA LYS A 824 19.68 70.77 -36.16
C LYS A 824 18.82 72.00 -35.86
N ALA A 825 18.14 72.03 -34.71
CA ALA A 825 17.49 73.21 -34.13
C ALA A 825 17.10 72.98 -32.66
N THR A 826 16.85 74.06 -31.95
CA THR A 826 16.20 74.12 -30.62
C THR A 826 14.94 74.97 -30.71
N CYS A 827 13.87 74.57 -30.03
CA CYS A 827 12.62 75.34 -29.97
C CYS A 827 12.59 76.17 -28.68
N ILE A 828 12.10 77.41 -28.76
CA ILE A 828 11.97 78.31 -27.63
C ILE A 828 10.52 78.79 -27.57
N LYS A 829 9.89 78.67 -26.39
CA LYS A 829 8.49 79.07 -26.22
C LYS A 829 8.31 80.59 -26.36
N ASN A 830 7.14 80.97 -26.87
CA ASN A 830 6.72 82.36 -26.95
C ASN A 830 5.86 82.73 -25.73
N ASN A 831 6.08 83.90 -25.14
CA ASN A 831 5.55 84.24 -23.81
C ASN A 831 4.02 84.50 -23.75
N ASN A 832 3.36 84.67 -24.90
CA ASN A 832 1.98 85.19 -24.96
C ASN A 832 0.88 84.15 -25.25
N TYR A 833 1.20 82.85 -25.38
CA TYR A 833 0.22 81.83 -25.80
C TYR A 833 0.24 80.59 -24.91
N THR A 834 -0.95 80.17 -24.46
CA THR A 834 -1.21 78.94 -23.68
C THR A 834 -1.50 77.71 -24.55
N VAL A 835 -1.35 77.83 -25.87
CA VAL A 835 -1.49 76.72 -26.82
C VAL A 835 -0.10 76.41 -27.37
N ASN A 836 0.33 75.15 -27.30
CA ASN A 836 1.60 74.70 -27.88
C ASN A 836 1.48 74.56 -29.41
N ASN A 837 1.10 75.66 -30.04
CA ASN A 837 0.90 75.73 -31.46
C ASN A 837 2.23 76.04 -32.13
N LYS A 838 2.59 75.13 -33.02
CA LYS A 838 3.73 75.17 -33.92
C LYS A 838 3.97 76.56 -34.54
N HIS A 839 2.92 77.31 -34.88
CA HIS A 839 3.02 78.64 -35.47
C HIS A 839 3.51 79.76 -34.54
N TYR A 840 3.45 79.60 -33.22
CA TYR A 840 3.77 80.67 -32.26
C TYR A 840 5.15 80.53 -31.60
N ASN A 841 5.69 79.32 -31.49
CA ASN A 841 7.01 79.06 -30.89
C ASN A 841 8.16 79.31 -31.89
N ILE A 842 9.33 79.71 -31.37
CA ILE A 842 10.45 80.20 -32.19
C ILE A 842 11.46 79.07 -32.44
N CYS A 843 11.65 78.73 -33.70
CA CYS A 843 12.66 77.78 -34.17
C CYS A 843 14.05 78.43 -34.24
N LYS A 844 15.08 77.79 -33.70
CA LYS A 844 16.48 78.25 -33.78
C LYS A 844 17.42 77.15 -34.24
N CYS A 845 17.99 77.28 -35.44
CA CYS A 845 18.85 76.26 -36.05
C CYS A 845 20.14 75.95 -35.26
N ASN A 846 20.52 74.67 -35.28
CA ASN A 846 21.77 74.09 -34.81
C ASN A 846 22.56 73.56 -36.04
N LYS A 847 23.84 73.20 -35.89
CA LYS A 847 24.75 73.04 -37.04
C LYS A 847 24.45 71.83 -37.94
N GLY A 848 24.35 72.11 -39.24
CA GLY A 848 24.38 71.11 -40.31
C GLY A 848 23.13 71.03 -41.19
N TRP A 849 22.20 71.97 -41.02
CA TRP A 849 20.90 72.06 -41.70
C TRP A 849 20.57 73.55 -41.97
N THR A 850 20.03 73.92 -43.15
CA THR A 850 19.92 75.33 -43.61
C THR A 850 18.53 75.76 -44.12
N GLY A 851 18.26 77.07 -44.18
CA GLY A 851 16.98 77.67 -44.60
C GLY A 851 16.13 78.25 -43.44
N GLU A 852 15.01 78.93 -43.75
CA GLU A 852 14.10 79.61 -42.79
C GLU A 852 13.51 78.69 -41.70
N GLN A 853 13.58 77.40 -41.99
CA GLN A 853 13.06 76.30 -41.21
C GLN A 853 14.19 75.27 -40.99
N CYS A 854 15.45 75.64 -41.19
CA CYS A 854 16.60 74.73 -41.30
C CYS A 854 16.31 73.45 -42.13
N GLN A 855 15.44 73.53 -43.13
CA GLN A 855 14.85 72.40 -43.85
C GLN A 855 15.83 71.70 -44.82
N GLU A 856 16.91 72.36 -45.22
CA GLU A 856 17.96 71.80 -46.05
C GLU A 856 18.93 70.94 -45.23
N LYS A 857 18.54 69.68 -45.05
CA LYS A 857 19.47 68.56 -45.28
C LYS A 857 18.72 67.35 -45.83
N VAL A 858 18.49 67.38 -47.14
CA VAL A 858 18.52 66.19 -48.01
C VAL A 858 17.43 65.10 -47.75
N TYR A 859 16.20 65.36 -48.26
CA TYR A 859 15.14 64.40 -48.72
C TYR A 859 14.49 63.45 -47.66
N ILE A 860 13.49 62.55 -47.88
CA ILE A 860 12.80 61.92 -49.04
C ILE A 860 11.24 61.85 -48.81
N ASN A 861 10.43 61.61 -49.85
CA ASN A 861 8.94 61.54 -49.88
C ASN A 861 8.35 60.10 -49.67
N LEU A 862 7.08 59.95 -49.26
CA LEU A 862 6.43 58.65 -48.90
C LEU A 862 5.11 58.34 -49.64
N SER A 863 4.99 57.12 -50.17
CA SER A 863 3.85 56.61 -50.96
C SER A 863 3.22 55.33 -50.35
N TYR A 864 2.43 55.49 -49.26
CA TYR A 864 2.02 54.34 -48.44
C TYR A 864 0.71 53.61 -48.85
N ASN A 865 -0.05 54.10 -49.84
CA ASN A 865 -1.44 53.65 -50.06
C ASN A 865 -1.62 52.43 -51.00
N LYS A 866 -0.55 51.70 -51.35
CA LYS A 866 -0.60 50.56 -52.29
C LYS A 866 -0.59 49.18 -51.63
N TYR A 867 -0.11 49.06 -50.40
CA TYR A 867 0.12 47.77 -49.74
C TYR A 867 -1.15 47.14 -49.14
N MET A 868 -2.07 47.94 -48.59
CA MET A 868 -3.25 47.43 -47.87
C MET A 868 -4.19 46.59 -48.76
N HIS A 869 -4.41 47.02 -50.01
CA HIS A 869 -5.21 46.25 -50.97
C HIS A 869 -4.57 44.90 -51.33
N THR A 870 -3.24 44.84 -51.45
CA THR A 870 -2.51 43.61 -51.74
C THR A 870 -2.65 42.58 -50.61
N TYR A 871 -2.52 43.01 -49.34
CA TYR A 871 -2.72 42.12 -48.19
C TYR A 871 -4.17 41.61 -48.08
N CYS A 872 -5.17 42.46 -48.29
CA CYS A 872 -6.59 42.04 -48.22
C CYS A 872 -6.94 41.00 -49.29
N PHE A 873 -6.38 41.12 -50.50
CA PHE A 873 -6.60 40.16 -51.57
C PHE A 873 -5.95 38.80 -51.30
N ILE A 874 -4.72 38.78 -50.74
CA ILE A 874 -4.03 37.54 -50.35
C ILE A 874 -4.81 36.79 -49.27
N LEU A 875 -5.30 37.50 -48.23
CA LEU A 875 -6.08 36.89 -47.16
C LEU A 875 -7.39 36.28 -47.69
N LEU A 876 -8.09 36.96 -48.60
CA LEU A 876 -9.30 36.44 -49.24
C LEU A 876 -9.03 35.15 -50.04
N LEU A 877 -7.92 35.07 -50.78
CA LEU A 877 -7.52 33.86 -51.49
C LEU A 877 -7.20 32.69 -50.53
N ILE A 878 -6.56 32.96 -49.40
CA ILE A 878 -6.31 31.95 -48.36
C ILE A 878 -7.63 31.44 -47.77
N THR A 879 -8.55 32.34 -47.40
CA THR A 879 -9.86 31.96 -46.85
C THR A 879 -10.68 31.12 -47.84
N LEU A 880 -10.70 31.48 -49.13
CA LEU A 880 -11.33 30.68 -50.18
C LEU A 880 -10.66 29.31 -50.37
N GLY A 881 -9.32 29.25 -50.30
CA GLY A 881 -8.57 28.00 -50.36
C GLY A 881 -8.89 27.05 -49.19
N VAL A 882 -9.06 27.59 -47.99
CA VAL A 882 -9.51 26.81 -46.81
C VAL A 882 -10.95 26.31 -46.99
N GLY A 883 -11.86 27.13 -47.52
CA GLY A 883 -13.23 26.67 -47.86
C GLY A 883 -13.21 25.51 -48.85
N ILE A 884 -12.48 25.64 -49.97
CA ILE A 884 -12.33 24.55 -50.96
C ILE A 884 -11.73 23.28 -50.33
N PHE A 885 -10.73 23.42 -49.45
CA PHE A 885 -10.16 22.28 -48.73
C PHE A 885 -11.17 21.58 -47.82
N ILE A 886 -12.03 22.33 -47.12
CA ILE A 886 -13.06 21.80 -46.22
C ILE A 886 -14.21 21.16 -47.02
N TYR A 887 -14.62 21.76 -48.14
CA TYR A 887 -15.55 21.16 -49.10
C TYR A 887 -15.08 19.79 -49.59
N ILE A 888 -13.81 19.67 -50.00
CA ILE A 888 -13.22 18.41 -50.48
C ILE A 888 -13.14 17.35 -49.35
N ASN A 889 -12.94 17.77 -48.10
CA ASN A 889 -12.79 16.89 -46.95
C ASN A 889 -14.05 16.75 -46.07
N LYS A 890 -15.22 17.18 -46.57
CA LYS A 890 -16.48 17.21 -45.80
C LYS A 890 -16.88 15.89 -45.16
N ASP A 891 -16.54 14.76 -45.80
CA ASP A 891 -16.88 13.41 -45.35
C ASP A 891 -15.85 12.84 -44.33
N LYS A 892 -14.82 13.60 -43.96
CA LYS A 892 -13.87 13.21 -42.89
C LYS A 892 -14.50 13.45 -41.51
N PRO A 893 -14.33 12.54 -40.52
CA PRO A 893 -14.99 12.63 -39.22
C PRO A 893 -14.88 14.01 -38.56
N ILE A 894 -13.66 14.57 -38.47
CA ILE A 894 -13.42 15.88 -37.85
C ILE A 894 -14.30 17.01 -38.43
N VAL A 895 -14.54 17.00 -39.74
CA VAL A 895 -15.34 18.02 -40.45
C VAL A 895 -16.84 17.71 -40.35
N ASN A 896 -17.20 16.43 -40.47
CA ASN A 896 -18.59 15.97 -40.36
C ASN A 896 -19.15 16.16 -38.94
N ASP A 897 -18.40 15.74 -37.91
CA ASP A 897 -18.76 15.81 -36.49
C ASP A 897 -18.87 17.27 -36.01
N SER A 898 -18.01 18.15 -36.54
CA SER A 898 -18.08 19.60 -36.28
C SER A 898 -19.24 20.29 -37.03
N GLY A 899 -19.81 19.63 -38.04
CA GLY A 899 -20.89 20.11 -38.89
C GLY A 899 -20.41 20.97 -40.06
N TYR A 900 -20.01 20.32 -41.16
CA TYR A 900 -19.55 20.94 -42.43
C TYR A 900 -20.28 22.25 -42.82
N ILE A 901 -21.62 22.26 -42.83
CA ILE A 901 -22.43 23.43 -43.23
C ILE A 901 -22.15 24.66 -42.33
N LYS A 902 -21.92 24.45 -41.03
CA LYS A 902 -21.61 25.52 -40.08
C LYS A 902 -20.26 26.17 -40.39
N ILE A 903 -19.28 25.36 -40.79
CA ILE A 903 -17.91 25.81 -41.10
C ILE A 903 -17.90 26.60 -42.43
N GLU A 904 -18.62 26.13 -43.45
CA GLU A 904 -18.77 26.88 -44.71
C GLU A 904 -19.44 28.25 -44.50
N LEU A 905 -20.50 28.32 -43.68
CA LEU A 905 -21.17 29.59 -43.36
C LEU A 905 -20.25 30.56 -42.59
N LEU A 906 -19.40 30.05 -41.69
CA LEU A 906 -18.38 30.85 -41.01
C LEU A 906 -17.36 31.43 -42.01
N ILE A 907 -16.84 30.59 -42.92
CA ILE A 907 -15.88 30.98 -43.96
C ILE A 907 -16.49 32.02 -44.91
N PHE A 908 -17.76 31.84 -45.30
CA PHE A 908 -18.48 32.81 -46.11
C PHE A 908 -18.61 34.18 -45.42
N GLY A 909 -18.89 34.19 -44.11
CA GLY A 909 -18.92 35.42 -43.31
C GLY A 909 -17.58 36.16 -43.28
N ILE A 910 -16.47 35.43 -43.15
CA ILE A 910 -15.11 35.97 -43.19
C ILE A 910 -14.78 36.55 -44.58
N CYS A 911 -15.17 35.85 -45.66
CA CYS A 911 -15.01 36.36 -47.03
C CYS A 911 -15.75 37.69 -47.25
N LEU A 912 -17.01 37.82 -46.80
CA LEU A 912 -17.77 39.07 -46.89
C LEU A 912 -17.07 40.23 -46.18
N TYR A 913 -16.49 39.98 -45.00
CA TYR A 913 -15.73 40.98 -44.25
C TYR A 913 -14.49 41.48 -45.02
N TYR A 914 -13.68 40.57 -45.57
CA TYR A 914 -12.48 40.93 -46.34
C TYR A 914 -12.80 41.61 -47.68
N ILE A 915 -13.89 41.21 -48.35
CA ILE A 915 -14.36 41.92 -49.55
C ILE A 915 -14.74 43.37 -49.18
N GLY A 916 -15.42 43.58 -48.05
CA GLY A 916 -15.74 44.91 -47.52
C GLY A 916 -14.53 45.80 -47.19
N LEU A 917 -13.33 45.25 -46.98
CA LEU A 917 -12.10 46.01 -46.75
C LEU A 917 -11.46 46.56 -48.04
N ASN A 918 -11.82 46.04 -49.22
CA ASN A 918 -11.28 46.52 -50.50
C ASN A 918 -11.97 47.79 -51.01
N PHE A 919 -13.07 48.22 -50.41
CA PHE A 919 -13.74 49.48 -50.72
C PHE A 919 -13.19 50.59 -49.83
N ASN A 920 -12.61 51.63 -50.45
CA ASN A 920 -12.11 52.80 -49.74
C ASN A 920 -13.31 53.67 -49.30
N ILE A 921 -13.38 53.96 -48.00
CA ILE A 921 -14.49 54.72 -47.38
C ILE A 921 -14.46 56.21 -47.71
N PHE A 922 -13.34 56.72 -48.22
CA PHE A 922 -13.13 58.14 -48.53
C PHE A 922 -13.36 58.50 -50.01
N THR A 923 -13.63 57.53 -50.89
CA THR A 923 -13.74 57.77 -52.35
C THR A 923 -15.15 58.15 -52.81
N ASN A 924 -16.20 57.41 -52.42
CA ASN A 924 -17.60 57.80 -52.67
C ASN A 924 -18.60 57.04 -51.79
N TYR A 925 -19.85 57.52 -51.76
CA TYR A 925 -20.93 56.96 -50.93
C TYR A 925 -21.22 55.48 -51.22
N CYS A 926 -21.25 55.05 -52.48
CA CYS A 926 -21.52 53.65 -52.83
C CYS A 926 -20.42 52.71 -52.29
N GLN A 927 -19.14 53.08 -52.42
CA GLN A 927 -18.03 52.30 -51.87
C GLN A 927 -18.08 52.28 -50.33
N CYS A 928 -18.42 53.39 -49.68
CA CYS A 928 -18.62 53.42 -48.23
C CYS A 928 -19.79 52.50 -47.79
N LEU A 929 -20.94 52.58 -48.47
CA LEU A 929 -22.12 51.75 -48.22
C LEU A 929 -21.82 50.24 -48.37
N PHE A 930 -21.15 49.84 -49.46
CA PHE A 930 -20.73 48.44 -49.66
C PHE A 930 -19.69 47.99 -48.63
N SER A 931 -18.71 48.84 -48.27
CA SER A 931 -17.76 48.55 -47.17
C SER A 931 -18.51 48.25 -45.87
N VAL A 932 -19.48 49.10 -45.50
CA VAL A 932 -20.23 48.96 -44.25
C VAL A 932 -21.13 47.72 -44.31
N MET A 933 -21.99 47.58 -45.33
CA MET A 933 -22.93 46.46 -45.45
C MET A 933 -22.21 45.11 -45.42
N LEU A 934 -21.17 44.91 -46.24
CA LEU A 934 -20.48 43.63 -46.36
C LEU A 934 -19.74 43.25 -45.07
N LYS A 935 -19.10 44.22 -44.39
CA LYS A 935 -18.50 43.99 -43.07
C LYS A 935 -19.53 43.56 -42.03
N HIS A 936 -20.68 44.25 -41.97
CA HIS A 936 -21.69 43.99 -40.95
C HIS A 936 -22.42 42.67 -41.18
N PHE A 937 -22.80 42.34 -42.43
CA PHE A 937 -23.38 41.03 -42.75
C PHE A 937 -22.40 39.88 -42.48
N GLY A 938 -21.11 40.05 -42.81
CA GLY A 938 -20.08 39.06 -42.50
C GLY A 938 -19.94 38.81 -41.00
N ILE A 939 -19.86 39.87 -40.19
CA ILE A 939 -19.79 39.80 -38.73
C ILE A 939 -21.04 39.16 -38.12
N ILE A 940 -22.25 39.56 -38.56
CA ILE A 940 -23.51 38.99 -38.06
C ILE A 940 -23.55 37.48 -38.30
N LEU A 941 -23.19 37.02 -39.50
CA LEU A 941 -23.19 35.59 -39.85
C LEU A 941 -22.21 34.78 -38.98
N ILE A 942 -21.01 35.33 -38.73
CA ILE A 942 -20.00 34.73 -37.83
C ILE A 942 -20.58 34.57 -36.41
N TYR A 943 -21.20 35.61 -35.85
CA TYR A 943 -21.82 35.55 -34.51
C TYR A 943 -23.00 34.58 -34.45
N THR A 944 -23.86 34.51 -35.48
CA THR A 944 -24.98 33.56 -35.53
C THR A 944 -24.49 32.11 -35.44
N ILE A 945 -23.42 31.75 -36.16
CA ILE A 945 -22.83 30.40 -36.09
C ILE A 945 -22.24 30.13 -34.69
N PHE A 946 -21.56 31.10 -34.09
CA PHE A 946 -21.04 30.98 -32.72
C PHE A 946 -22.15 30.73 -31.70
N PHE A 947 -23.27 31.47 -31.75
CA PHE A 947 -24.42 31.24 -30.88
C PHE A 947 -25.04 29.84 -31.05
N ILE A 948 -25.10 29.31 -32.28
CA ILE A 948 -25.58 27.95 -32.53
C ILE A 948 -24.69 26.91 -31.84
N TYR A 949 -23.36 27.08 -31.83
CA TYR A 949 -22.45 26.20 -31.08
C TYR A 949 -22.67 26.28 -29.56
N VAL A 950 -22.84 27.48 -29.01
CA VAL A 950 -23.11 27.66 -27.56
C VAL A 950 -24.44 27.01 -27.15
N ILE A 951 -25.51 27.24 -27.91
CA ILE A 951 -26.84 26.65 -27.64
C ILE A 951 -26.78 25.12 -27.74
N THR A 952 -26.26 24.57 -28.85
CA THR A 952 -26.18 23.10 -29.00
C THR A 952 -25.25 22.44 -27.99
N GLY A 953 -24.20 23.13 -27.54
CA GLY A 953 -23.39 22.68 -26.40
C GLY A 953 -24.20 22.61 -25.10
N SER A 954 -24.99 23.65 -24.81
CA SER A 954 -25.83 23.72 -23.60
C SER A 954 -26.91 22.63 -23.55
N GLU A 955 -27.55 22.31 -24.68
CA GLU A 955 -28.54 21.21 -24.78
C GLU A 955 -27.90 19.82 -24.57
N LEU A 956 -26.64 19.65 -24.97
CA LEU A 956 -25.85 18.43 -24.73
C LEU A 956 -25.29 18.35 -23.29
N GLY A 957 -25.69 19.25 -22.40
CA GLY A 957 -25.29 19.25 -20.99
C GLY A 957 -23.94 19.89 -20.71
N ILE A 958 -23.38 20.66 -21.65
CA ILE A 958 -22.21 21.51 -21.39
C ILE A 958 -22.68 22.74 -20.61
N ASP A 959 -22.61 22.66 -19.29
CA ASP A 959 -22.89 23.77 -18.39
C ASP A 959 -21.80 24.84 -18.52
N TYR A 960 -22.07 25.86 -19.33
CA TYR A 960 -21.15 26.98 -19.57
C TYR A 960 -20.86 27.79 -18.31
N ASN A 961 -21.80 27.89 -17.36
CA ASN A 961 -21.54 28.55 -16.07
C ASN A 961 -20.56 27.73 -15.25
N LYS A 962 -20.65 26.40 -15.31
CA LYS A 962 -19.68 25.51 -14.67
C LYS A 962 -18.29 25.68 -15.26
N HIS A 963 -18.14 25.83 -16.58
CA HIS A 963 -16.83 26.05 -17.19
C HIS A 963 -16.21 27.41 -16.81
N ILE A 964 -16.97 28.50 -16.87
CA ILE A 964 -16.49 29.85 -16.52
C ILE A 964 -16.18 29.97 -15.01
N LEU A 965 -16.90 29.27 -14.15
CA LEU A 965 -16.60 29.18 -12.71
C LEU A 965 -15.49 28.18 -12.37
N THR A 966 -15.25 27.14 -13.18
CA THR A 966 -14.08 26.26 -12.97
C THR A 966 -12.76 26.96 -13.30
N GLU A 967 -12.68 27.80 -14.33
CA GLU A 967 -11.44 28.54 -14.62
C GLU A 967 -11.14 29.66 -13.61
N THR A 968 -12.13 30.09 -12.82
CA THR A 968 -11.97 31.15 -11.80
C THR A 968 -11.94 30.66 -10.35
N ASN A 969 -12.21 29.38 -10.06
CA ASN A 969 -12.18 28.85 -8.68
C ASN A 969 -11.63 27.41 -8.51
N SER A 970 -11.12 26.72 -9.55
CA SER A 970 -10.62 25.34 -9.38
C SER A 970 -9.19 25.20 -8.81
N HIS A 971 -8.86 25.93 -7.73
CA HIS A 971 -7.65 25.67 -6.96
C HIS A 971 -7.85 25.45 -5.44
N SER A 972 -9.10 25.36 -4.95
CA SER A 972 -9.36 24.97 -3.54
C SER A 972 -10.79 24.48 -3.24
N SER A 973 -11.25 23.38 -3.87
CA SER A 973 -12.29 22.48 -3.28
C SER A 973 -12.65 21.29 -4.19
N LEU A 974 -11.95 20.17 -4.02
CA LEU A 974 -12.30 18.90 -4.70
C LEU A 974 -12.29 17.72 -3.73
N LEU A 975 -13.04 17.86 -2.62
CA LEU A 975 -13.13 16.87 -1.54
C LEU A 975 -14.54 16.78 -0.93
N GLN A 976 -15.62 16.64 -1.73
CA GLN A 976 -16.92 16.15 -1.20
C GLN A 976 -17.98 15.61 -2.20
N ALA A 977 -17.65 15.34 -3.46
CA ALA A 977 -18.67 14.95 -4.48
C ALA A 977 -18.45 13.57 -5.15
N SER A 978 -17.80 12.61 -4.48
CA SER A 978 -17.54 11.26 -5.01
C SER A 978 -18.51 10.17 -4.52
N SER A 979 -19.57 10.51 -3.79
CA SER A 979 -20.47 9.53 -3.14
C SER A 979 -21.81 9.25 -3.87
N TYR A 980 -22.13 9.94 -4.98
CA TYR A 980 -23.50 9.92 -5.54
C TYR A 980 -23.68 9.32 -6.94
N ILE A 981 -22.64 8.73 -7.56
CA ILE A 981 -22.77 8.06 -8.87
C ILE A 981 -22.26 6.63 -8.81
N ASN A 982 -23.02 5.76 -8.14
CA ASN A 982 -22.89 4.31 -8.30
C ASN A 982 -24.23 3.56 -8.36
N ASN A 983 -25.34 4.27 -8.66
CA ASN A 983 -26.71 3.73 -8.56
C ASN A 983 -27.58 3.91 -9.83
N ARG A 984 -26.96 4.08 -11.01
CA ARG A 984 -27.68 4.20 -12.31
C ARG A 984 -27.07 3.37 -13.46
N ARG A 985 -26.72 2.11 -13.19
CA ARG A 985 -26.50 1.07 -14.21
C ARG A 985 -27.32 -0.21 -13.96
N LYS A 986 -28.60 -0.03 -13.61
CA LYS A 986 -29.66 -1.04 -13.68
C LYS A 986 -30.99 -0.39 -14.06
N PHE A 987 -31.14 -0.03 -15.34
CA PHE A 987 -32.41 0.05 -16.07
C PHE A 987 -32.07 0.06 -17.56
N ILE A 988 -32.86 -0.66 -18.37
CA ILE A 988 -32.62 -0.94 -19.81
C ILE A 988 -31.48 -1.95 -20.07
N LYS A 989 -31.59 -3.15 -19.47
CA LYS A 989 -31.79 -4.39 -20.23
C LYS A 989 -32.39 -5.47 -19.34
#